data_AF-A0A1H7DZ70-F1
#
_entry.id   AF-A0A1H7DZ70-F1
#
_cell.length_a   1.000
_cell.length_b   1.000
_cell.length_c   1.000
_cell.angle_alpha   90.00
_cell.angle_beta   90.00
_cell.angle_gamma   90.00
#
_symmetry.space_group_name_H-M   'P 1'
#
loop_
_entity.id
_entity.type
_entity.pdbx_description
1 polymer ?
#
loop_
_entity_poly.entity_id
_entity_poly.type
_entity_poly.pdbx_seq_one_letter_code
_entity_poly.pdbx_strand_id
1 'polypeptide(L)'
;MSNVQSVARDQRAPVSSLSVRARGSAGLISRSVAPYDAVGRVGCFDRYARAGMAVAVFGAIAWLPAARAAPVTDYIAVSTNVMTGAPTTVSNDLNTMAIGPSANASGDYALAVGAGAGAARAGSTAIGARVAALGLDTTVIGYSASTGFDADRAVSIGYMSAADGADSLAFGSMSMARGQRSTAIGVNALVGDAAVDGVALGSNSAVIASGAVALGANSKADRANVVSVGNATLQRQIVNVAAGTADTDAVNVSQLRAAVSAGVPDAVTYDSAAHDAVTLGGAAASAPVRLGNVANGMVDASSHDAINGSQLHGLSASVASALGGGAAVAADGTVVAPSYRVGGSVFRNVGDALGNLDGRVASNTSAINDLNVALGNVMNNGVEPRYFHANSTLADSLATGANSVAIGGGAQAAFENSVALGANAVADRANSVSVGTTGGERQITHVAAGTADTDAVNVAQLKQAGLVDENGRTTSAVVYDHATDRVDYASVTLGQGVAGGTVLHNLANGVLASDAVNLGQLNDVVNQIVNVQTQGATNPFVSVNGDAKTEGAAATGTHATAVGASATANGDQATALGANAQASGLTATAVGAQAVANGANASAFGAGSQAVANGAVALGAGSIADRANAVSVGRAGGERQIANVAPGTRGTDAVNLNQLNAAIDQTHQSLHDLDTSTRKGIAAASALQIVTPYLPGRTTLNAGIAGYRGQAALGFGVSRWNDKGTINFNAGVASSGSNSTIVRAGIGIVLGN
;
A
#
# COMPACT_ATOMS: atom_id res chain seq x y z
N MET A 1 4.41 -49.23 -36.77
CA MET A 1 3.32 -49.77 -35.93
C MET A 1 2.13 -48.83 -36.13
N SER A 2 1.06 -49.22 -36.82
CA SER A 2 0.01 -50.21 -36.47
C SER A 2 -1.21 -49.48 -35.90
N ASN A 3 -2.47 -49.83 -36.19
CA ASN A 3 -3.12 -50.70 -37.20
C ASN A 3 -4.66 -50.51 -37.08
N VAL A 4 -5.47 -51.05 -38.01
CA VAL A 4 -6.96 -51.16 -37.92
C VAL A 4 -7.69 -49.78 -38.07
N GLN A 5 -8.90 -49.63 -38.66
CA GLN A 5 -9.95 -50.58 -39.09
C GLN A 5 -10.53 -50.30 -40.51
N SER A 6 -11.40 -51.21 -40.94
CA SER A 6 -12.37 -51.18 -42.06
C SER A 6 -13.78 -50.70 -41.57
N VAL A 7 -14.91 -50.62 -42.29
CA VAL A 7 -15.61 -51.50 -43.29
C VAL A 7 -16.61 -50.61 -44.09
N ALA A 8 -16.79 -50.70 -45.42
CA ALA A 8 -17.75 -51.57 -46.17
C ALA A 8 -17.53 -51.36 -47.70
N ARG A 9 -17.75 -52.28 -48.67
CA ARG A 9 -18.67 -53.42 -48.95
C ARG A 9 -19.93 -53.11 -49.79
N ASP A 10 -19.78 -53.25 -51.12
CA ASP A 10 -20.68 -53.96 -52.07
C ASP A 10 -19.80 -54.27 -53.34
N GLN A 11 -19.75 -55.44 -53.99
CA GLN A 11 -20.78 -56.28 -54.65
C GLN A 11 -21.38 -55.58 -55.90
N ARG A 12 -21.38 -56.15 -57.12
CA ARG A 12 -21.22 -57.55 -57.58
C ARG A 12 -20.33 -57.67 -58.84
N ALA A 13 -19.89 -58.89 -59.15
CA ALA A 13 -19.18 -59.27 -60.38
C ALA A 13 -20.15 -59.63 -61.55
N PRO A 14 -19.64 -59.96 -62.76
CA PRO A 14 -19.40 -61.39 -63.03
C PRO A 14 -18.13 -61.74 -63.87
N VAL A 15 -17.50 -62.88 -63.52
CA VAL A 15 -16.71 -63.89 -64.30
C VAL A 15 -16.01 -63.57 -65.66
N SER A 16 -14.90 -64.22 -66.07
CA SER A 16 -14.20 -65.44 -65.57
C SER A 16 -12.77 -65.61 -66.13
N SER A 17 -11.99 -66.50 -65.48
CA SER A 17 -10.94 -67.42 -66.01
C SER A 17 -9.90 -66.90 -67.02
N LEU A 18 -8.59 -66.87 -66.71
CA LEU A 18 -7.67 -68.00 -66.42
C LEU A 18 -7.21 -68.78 -67.66
N SER A 19 -5.91 -69.09 -67.71
CA SER A 19 -5.17 -69.70 -68.81
C SER A 19 -5.49 -71.17 -69.12
N VAL A 20 -5.37 -71.56 -70.40
CA VAL A 20 -4.93 -72.90 -70.83
C VAL A 20 -3.91 -72.77 -71.97
N ARG A 21 -3.02 -73.76 -72.10
CA ARG A 21 -1.89 -73.84 -73.05
C ARG A 21 -2.06 -75.08 -73.95
N ALA A 22 -1.60 -74.96 -75.20
CA ALA A 22 -1.21 -76.04 -76.14
C ALA A 22 -2.22 -76.65 -77.15
N ARG A 23 -1.73 -76.69 -78.41
CA ARG A 23 -1.77 -77.77 -79.44
C ARG A 23 -3.09 -78.43 -79.88
N GLY A 24 -3.36 -78.26 -81.19
CA GLY A 24 -4.01 -79.25 -82.09
C GLY A 24 -5.50 -79.01 -82.38
N SER A 25 -6.09 -79.49 -83.50
CA SER A 25 -5.54 -79.95 -84.80
C SER A 25 -6.67 -80.39 -85.76
N ALA A 26 -6.48 -80.20 -87.08
CA ALA A 26 -7.21 -80.83 -88.22
C ALA A 26 -8.63 -80.33 -88.62
N GLY A 27 -8.96 -80.53 -89.92
CA GLY A 27 -10.21 -80.12 -90.62
C GLY A 27 -9.94 -79.05 -91.70
N LEU A 28 -9.48 -79.33 -92.95
CA LEU A 28 -10.10 -80.04 -94.10
C LEU A 28 -11.42 -79.40 -94.57
N ILE A 29 -11.76 -79.19 -95.86
CA ILE A 29 -11.38 -79.72 -97.22
C ILE A 29 -11.27 -78.49 -98.19
N SER A 30 -10.64 -78.39 -99.38
CA SER A 30 -9.97 -79.25 -100.41
C SER A 30 -8.49 -78.81 -100.65
N ARG A 31 -7.66 -79.12 -101.68
CA ARG A 31 -7.63 -79.80 -103.02
C ARG A 31 -8.13 -79.03 -104.28
N SER A 32 -7.42 -78.98 -105.43
CA SER A 32 -6.04 -79.44 -105.78
C SER A 32 -5.60 -79.07 -107.23
N VAL A 33 -4.28 -78.87 -107.48
CA VAL A 33 -3.54 -79.04 -108.78
C VAL A 33 -3.86 -77.99 -109.90
N ALA A 34 -2.95 -77.45 -110.74
CA ALA A 34 -1.48 -77.52 -110.94
C ALA A 34 -0.94 -76.20 -111.60
N PRO A 35 0.40 -75.98 -111.76
CA PRO A 35 1.00 -74.75 -112.29
C PRO A 35 1.46 -74.83 -113.76
N TYR A 36 1.83 -73.69 -114.38
CA TYR A 36 2.88 -73.61 -115.42
C TYR A 36 3.40 -72.15 -115.65
N ASP A 37 4.66 -72.01 -116.09
CA ASP A 37 5.33 -70.74 -116.42
C ASP A 37 4.91 -70.12 -117.77
N ALA A 38 5.08 -68.80 -117.89
CA ALA A 38 5.13 -68.09 -119.18
C ALA A 38 6.01 -66.82 -119.11
N VAL A 39 7.23 -66.88 -119.68
CA VAL A 39 8.13 -65.73 -119.83
C VAL A 39 8.11 -65.26 -121.30
N GLY A 40 7.68 -64.03 -121.54
CA GLY A 40 7.62 -63.44 -122.88
C GLY A 40 9.01 -63.11 -123.43
N ARG A 41 9.35 -63.63 -124.62
CA ARG A 41 10.58 -63.28 -125.36
C ARG A 41 10.31 -62.21 -126.42
N VAL A 42 11.27 -61.31 -126.61
CA VAL A 42 11.43 -60.52 -127.84
C VAL A 42 12.29 -61.32 -128.83
N GLY A 43 11.97 -61.25 -130.13
CA GLY A 43 12.63 -62.02 -131.21
C GLY A 43 13.26 -61.12 -132.27
N CYS A 44 14.29 -61.64 -132.95
CA CYS A 44 15.16 -60.88 -133.85
C CYS A 44 14.77 -60.95 -135.34
N PHE A 45 15.51 -60.17 -136.15
CA PHE A 45 15.40 -60.08 -137.62
C PHE A 45 16.06 -61.25 -138.37
N ASP A 46 15.59 -61.46 -139.60
CA ASP A 46 16.30 -61.92 -140.81
C ASP A 46 16.81 -63.39 -141.00
N ARG A 47 16.21 -64.09 -141.99
CA ARG A 47 16.88 -64.35 -143.29
C ARG A 47 16.02 -65.07 -144.34
N TYR A 48 16.27 -64.75 -145.62
CA TYR A 48 15.87 -65.54 -146.81
C TYR A 48 17.00 -66.49 -147.27
N ALA A 49 16.68 -67.47 -148.13
CA ALA A 49 17.61 -68.47 -148.67
C ALA A 49 17.65 -68.54 -150.22
N ARG A 50 18.71 -69.16 -150.78
CA ARG A 50 19.05 -69.30 -152.21
C ARG A 50 18.41 -70.57 -152.84
N ALA A 51 18.58 -71.00 -154.11
CA ALA A 51 19.54 -70.68 -155.18
C ALA A 51 19.04 -71.11 -156.60
N GLY A 52 19.77 -70.77 -157.67
CA GLY A 52 19.63 -71.36 -159.02
C GLY A 52 20.52 -70.69 -160.09
N MET A 53 21.10 -71.44 -161.04
CA MET A 53 22.06 -70.93 -162.05
C MET A 53 22.03 -71.70 -163.39
N ALA A 54 22.16 -70.97 -164.51
CA ALA A 54 22.67 -71.38 -165.84
C ALA A 54 23.01 -70.06 -166.61
N VAL A 55 24.07 -69.85 -167.41
CA VAL A 55 24.94 -70.68 -168.30
C VAL A 55 24.33 -70.98 -169.70
N ALA A 56 24.59 -70.08 -170.67
CA ALA A 56 24.79 -70.29 -172.13
C ALA A 56 24.88 -68.94 -172.89
N VAL A 57 25.45 -68.76 -174.10
CA VAL A 57 26.73 -69.22 -174.69
C VAL A 57 27.13 -68.28 -175.88
N PHE A 58 28.39 -67.84 -175.92
CA PHE A 58 29.23 -67.30 -177.02
C PHE A 58 28.73 -66.26 -178.07
N GLY A 59 29.48 -65.14 -178.11
CA GLY A 59 29.69 -64.23 -179.25
C GLY A 59 31.18 -63.80 -179.31
N ALA A 60 31.68 -63.22 -180.41
CA ALA A 60 33.13 -62.94 -180.57
C ALA A 60 33.51 -61.83 -181.59
N ILE A 61 34.81 -61.48 -181.62
CA ILE A 61 35.57 -60.69 -182.65
C ILE A 61 35.37 -59.15 -182.58
N ALA A 62 36.40 -58.27 -182.59
CA ALA A 62 37.86 -58.42 -182.39
C ALA A 62 38.62 -57.07 -182.13
N TRP A 63 39.93 -57.19 -181.86
CA TRP A 63 41.07 -56.24 -181.96
C TRP A 63 40.90 -55.05 -182.97
N LEU A 64 41.42 -53.81 -182.80
CA LEU A 64 42.67 -53.28 -182.18
C LEU A 64 42.50 -51.74 -181.81
N PRO A 65 43.48 -50.96 -181.29
CA PRO A 65 43.53 -50.50 -179.89
C PRO A 65 43.28 -48.98 -179.59
N ALA A 66 43.26 -48.70 -178.27
CA ALA A 66 43.66 -47.44 -177.60
C ALA A 66 42.74 -46.21 -177.61
N ALA A 67 41.85 -46.13 -176.60
CA ALA A 67 41.44 -44.85 -175.99
C ALA A 67 40.92 -45.03 -174.54
N ARG A 68 41.11 -43.95 -173.75
CA ARG A 68 40.49 -43.56 -172.45
C ARG A 68 39.50 -44.54 -171.78
N ALA A 69 39.77 -44.90 -170.52
CA ALA A 69 38.84 -45.69 -169.69
C ALA A 69 37.45 -45.03 -169.56
N ALA A 70 36.40 -45.85 -169.68
CA ALA A 70 35.00 -45.46 -169.69
C ALA A 70 34.33 -45.65 -168.31
N PRO A 71 33.20 -44.99 -168.01
CA PRO A 71 32.47 -45.16 -166.75
C PRO A 71 31.88 -46.58 -166.59
N VAL A 72 31.67 -47.00 -165.34
CA VAL A 72 31.52 -48.42 -164.97
C VAL A 72 30.05 -48.85 -164.82
N THR A 73 29.46 -49.35 -165.92
CA THR A 73 28.39 -50.38 -165.98
C THR A 73 26.99 -50.10 -165.42
N ASP A 74 26.01 -50.87 -165.91
CA ASP A 74 24.56 -50.77 -165.63
C ASP A 74 24.11 -51.09 -164.18
N TYR A 75 25.05 -51.38 -163.27
CA TYR A 75 24.74 -51.77 -161.89
C TYR A 75 24.48 -50.60 -160.92
N ILE A 76 24.71 -49.35 -161.35
CA ILE A 76 24.47 -48.15 -160.54
C ILE A 76 23.59 -47.17 -161.34
N ALA A 77 22.30 -47.14 -161.02
CA ALA A 77 21.36 -46.17 -161.60
C ALA A 77 21.48 -44.80 -160.91
N VAL A 78 21.57 -43.72 -161.70
CA VAL A 78 21.72 -42.34 -161.22
C VAL A 78 20.69 -41.44 -161.90
N SER A 79 20.10 -40.49 -161.16
CA SER A 79 19.09 -39.57 -161.70
C SER A 79 19.69 -38.54 -162.65
N THR A 80 18.96 -38.21 -163.73
CA THR A 80 19.31 -37.15 -164.68
C THR A 80 19.28 -35.74 -164.07
N ASN A 81 18.57 -35.56 -162.95
CA ASN A 81 18.47 -34.29 -162.23
C ASN A 81 19.57 -34.11 -161.16
N VAL A 82 20.60 -34.95 -161.16
CA VAL A 82 21.78 -34.77 -160.31
C VAL A 82 22.58 -33.56 -160.82
N MET A 83 22.82 -32.58 -159.94
CA MET A 83 23.63 -31.40 -160.28
C MET A 83 25.03 -31.83 -160.74
N THR A 84 25.52 -31.22 -161.82
CA THR A 84 26.89 -31.41 -162.33
C THR A 84 27.91 -30.79 -161.37
N GLY A 85 28.26 -31.55 -160.32
CA GLY A 85 29.28 -31.19 -159.35
C GLY A 85 30.71 -31.39 -159.87
N ALA A 86 31.68 -31.22 -158.99
CA ALA A 86 33.05 -31.62 -159.25
C ALA A 86 33.15 -33.15 -159.41
N PRO A 87 34.22 -33.67 -160.04
CA PRO A 87 34.42 -35.11 -160.16
C PRO A 87 34.37 -35.84 -158.81
N THR A 88 33.94 -37.11 -158.84
CA THR A 88 34.27 -38.03 -157.75
C THR A 88 35.78 -38.08 -157.56
N THR A 89 36.21 -38.12 -156.31
CA THR A 89 37.63 -38.27 -155.94
C THR A 89 37.78 -39.51 -155.08
N VAL A 90 38.76 -40.33 -155.43
CA VAL A 90 39.06 -41.58 -154.73
C VAL A 90 40.58 -41.68 -154.62
N SER A 91 41.07 -42.15 -153.47
CA SER A 91 42.49 -42.46 -153.32
C SER A 91 42.87 -43.72 -154.15
N ASN A 92 44.16 -44.00 -154.23
CA ASN A 92 44.69 -45.26 -154.75
C ASN A 92 44.89 -46.32 -153.63
N ASP A 93 44.22 -46.13 -152.49
CA ASP A 93 44.30 -46.97 -151.30
C ASP A 93 43.38 -48.20 -151.41
N LEU A 94 43.53 -49.17 -150.51
CA LEU A 94 42.92 -50.48 -150.66
C LEU A 94 41.39 -50.43 -150.49
N ASN A 95 40.64 -50.92 -151.49
CA ASN A 95 39.17 -51.03 -151.47
C ASN A 95 38.39 -49.72 -151.27
N THR A 96 38.97 -48.56 -151.56
CA THR A 96 38.27 -47.26 -151.55
C THR A 96 37.15 -47.18 -152.59
N MET A 97 36.02 -46.55 -152.25
CA MET A 97 34.86 -46.41 -153.14
C MET A 97 34.15 -45.06 -152.97
N ALA A 98 33.96 -44.32 -154.07
CA ALA A 98 33.23 -43.05 -154.10
C ALA A 98 32.13 -43.06 -155.19
N ILE A 99 30.88 -42.81 -154.78
CA ILE A 99 29.68 -42.85 -155.64
C ILE A 99 28.85 -41.58 -155.44
N GLY A 100 28.61 -40.80 -156.51
CA GLY A 100 27.83 -39.56 -156.49
C GLY A 100 28.67 -38.29 -156.71
N PRO A 101 28.07 -37.16 -157.15
CA PRO A 101 28.83 -35.97 -157.53
C PRO A 101 29.57 -35.37 -156.34
N SER A 102 30.81 -34.92 -156.55
CA SER A 102 31.71 -34.45 -155.51
C SER A 102 31.90 -35.40 -154.31
N ALA A 103 31.59 -36.70 -154.43
CA ALA A 103 31.89 -37.67 -153.39
C ALA A 103 33.42 -37.91 -153.30
N ASN A 104 33.93 -38.04 -152.09
CA ASN A 104 35.36 -38.14 -151.79
C ASN A 104 35.60 -39.33 -150.83
N ALA A 105 36.45 -40.28 -151.21
CA ALA A 105 36.90 -41.38 -150.35
C ALA A 105 38.43 -41.46 -150.35
N SER A 106 39.09 -41.13 -149.21
CA SER A 106 40.52 -40.80 -149.18
C SER A 106 41.36 -41.55 -148.14
N GLY A 107 40.99 -42.77 -147.77
CA GLY A 107 41.84 -43.68 -146.97
C GLY A 107 41.39 -45.13 -147.10
N ASP A 108 42.24 -46.10 -146.72
CA ASP A 108 41.99 -47.53 -146.90
C ASP A 108 40.59 -47.96 -146.41
N TYR A 109 39.89 -48.76 -147.23
CA TYR A 109 38.52 -49.24 -147.03
C TYR A 109 37.43 -48.15 -146.92
N ALA A 110 37.72 -46.87 -147.22
CA ALA A 110 36.73 -45.80 -147.10
C ALA A 110 35.63 -45.88 -148.18
N LEU A 111 34.38 -45.65 -147.76
CA LEU A 111 33.18 -45.74 -148.58
C LEU A 111 32.37 -44.43 -148.53
N ALA A 112 32.33 -43.68 -149.63
CA ALA A 112 31.52 -42.47 -149.77
C ALA A 112 30.39 -42.68 -150.79
N VAL A 113 29.13 -42.55 -150.37
CA VAL A 113 27.95 -42.80 -151.21
C VAL A 113 26.94 -41.66 -151.07
N GLY A 114 26.96 -40.72 -152.02
CA GLY A 114 25.98 -39.65 -152.17
C GLY A 114 26.61 -38.29 -152.50
N ALA A 115 25.76 -37.32 -152.83
CA ALA A 115 26.20 -36.01 -153.32
C ALA A 115 26.96 -35.22 -152.25
N GLY A 116 28.27 -35.01 -152.47
CA GLY A 116 29.16 -34.38 -151.51
C GLY A 116 29.40 -35.20 -150.23
N ALA A 117 29.30 -36.53 -150.28
CA ALA A 117 29.72 -37.40 -149.19
C ALA A 117 31.26 -37.47 -149.10
N GLY A 118 31.84 -37.20 -147.94
CA GLY A 118 33.28 -37.35 -147.66
C GLY A 118 33.56 -38.45 -146.65
N ALA A 119 34.42 -39.40 -147.01
CA ALA A 119 34.95 -40.46 -146.16
C ALA A 119 36.49 -40.31 -146.11
N ALA A 120 36.97 -39.54 -145.12
CA ALA A 120 38.27 -38.88 -145.19
C ALA A 120 39.46 -39.70 -144.66
N ARG A 121 39.20 -40.72 -143.83
CA ARG A 121 40.22 -41.56 -143.16
C ARG A 121 39.89 -43.05 -143.34
N ALA A 122 40.85 -43.92 -143.04
CA ALA A 122 40.69 -45.37 -143.20
C ALA A 122 39.51 -45.94 -142.38
N GLY A 123 38.85 -46.96 -142.92
CA GLY A 123 37.67 -47.61 -142.34
C GLY A 123 36.37 -46.77 -142.38
N SER A 124 36.43 -45.49 -142.80
CA SER A 124 35.29 -44.58 -142.68
C SER A 124 34.20 -44.80 -143.74
N THR A 125 32.94 -44.76 -143.32
CA THR A 125 31.75 -44.92 -144.16
C THR A 125 30.88 -43.67 -144.09
N ALA A 126 30.61 -43.03 -145.23
CA ALA A 126 29.81 -41.82 -145.36
C ALA A 126 28.69 -42.02 -146.39
N ILE A 127 27.45 -42.20 -145.93
CA ILE A 127 26.29 -42.51 -146.77
C ILE A 127 25.24 -41.39 -146.68
N GLY A 128 24.95 -40.73 -147.80
CA GLY A 128 23.96 -39.68 -147.90
C GLY A 128 24.48 -38.40 -148.53
N ALA A 129 23.77 -37.29 -148.34
CA ALA A 129 24.13 -36.01 -148.98
C ALA A 129 24.85 -35.07 -147.99
N ARG A 130 25.98 -34.49 -148.43
CA ARG A 130 26.80 -33.53 -147.67
C ARG A 130 27.33 -34.08 -146.34
N VAL A 131 27.43 -35.41 -146.22
CA VAL A 131 27.88 -36.11 -145.00
C VAL A 131 29.41 -36.16 -144.90
N ALA A 132 29.96 -36.18 -143.69
CA ALA A 132 31.40 -36.15 -143.44
C ALA A 132 31.82 -37.19 -142.37
N ALA A 133 32.37 -38.33 -142.82
CA ALA A 133 33.05 -39.30 -141.97
C ALA A 133 34.54 -38.93 -141.89
N LEU A 134 34.94 -38.30 -140.77
CA LEU A 134 36.23 -37.62 -140.64
C LEU A 134 37.22 -38.30 -139.69
N GLY A 135 36.78 -39.24 -138.86
CA GLY A 135 37.62 -40.09 -137.99
C GLY A 135 37.91 -41.48 -138.60
N LEU A 136 38.87 -42.22 -138.06
CA LEU A 136 39.09 -43.64 -138.43
C LEU A 136 37.88 -44.49 -138.04
N ASP A 137 37.57 -45.52 -138.83
CA ASP A 137 36.50 -46.50 -138.56
C ASP A 137 35.10 -45.87 -138.29
N THR A 138 34.88 -44.64 -138.74
CA THR A 138 33.64 -43.89 -138.48
C THR A 138 32.49 -44.33 -139.38
N THR A 139 31.25 -44.22 -138.90
CA THR A 139 30.04 -44.47 -139.71
C THR A 139 29.10 -43.27 -139.65
N VAL A 140 28.86 -42.63 -140.80
CA VAL A 140 28.01 -41.45 -140.93
C VAL A 140 26.91 -41.68 -141.96
N ILE A 141 25.65 -41.55 -141.55
CA ILE A 141 24.49 -41.85 -142.40
C ILE A 141 23.42 -40.74 -142.29
N GLY A 142 23.05 -40.13 -143.42
CA GLY A 142 21.88 -39.25 -143.50
C GLY A 142 22.05 -37.99 -144.37
N TYR A 143 21.79 -36.81 -143.79
CA TYR A 143 21.91 -35.53 -144.50
C TYR A 143 22.68 -34.53 -143.65
N SER A 144 23.79 -34.00 -144.19
CA SER A 144 24.67 -33.04 -143.50
C SER A 144 25.13 -33.52 -142.10
N ALA A 145 25.13 -34.83 -141.86
CA ALA A 145 25.64 -35.46 -140.66
C ALA A 145 27.18 -35.54 -140.71
N SER A 146 27.83 -35.47 -139.56
CA SER A 146 29.29 -35.47 -139.44
C SER A 146 29.80 -36.30 -138.26
N THR A 147 31.09 -36.61 -138.33
CA THR A 147 31.96 -36.97 -137.20
C THR A 147 33.11 -35.97 -137.10
N GLY A 148 33.75 -35.87 -135.93
CA GLY A 148 34.97 -35.08 -135.76
C GLY A 148 36.21 -35.71 -136.42
N PHE A 149 37.26 -34.92 -136.66
CA PHE A 149 38.51 -35.43 -137.25
C PHE A 149 39.19 -36.49 -136.38
N ASP A 150 39.17 -36.33 -135.06
CA ASP A 150 39.71 -37.27 -134.07
C ASP A 150 38.63 -38.18 -133.46
N ALA A 151 37.43 -38.23 -134.05
CA ALA A 151 36.29 -39.00 -133.57
C ALA A 151 36.37 -40.47 -134.01
N ASP A 152 37.49 -41.13 -133.75
CA ASP A 152 37.72 -42.51 -134.19
C ASP A 152 36.64 -43.47 -133.62
N ARG A 153 36.15 -44.38 -134.46
CA ARG A 153 35.03 -45.33 -134.23
C ARG A 153 33.67 -44.69 -133.93
N ALA A 154 33.51 -43.37 -134.12
CA ALA A 154 32.25 -42.68 -133.87
C ALA A 154 31.16 -42.96 -134.92
N VAL A 155 29.90 -42.91 -134.49
CA VAL A 155 28.71 -43.23 -135.30
C VAL A 155 27.73 -42.06 -135.27
N SER A 156 27.41 -41.49 -136.44
CA SER A 156 26.50 -40.35 -136.59
C SER A 156 25.38 -40.67 -137.59
N ILE A 157 24.14 -40.80 -137.10
CA ILE A 157 22.99 -41.23 -137.90
C ILE A 157 21.84 -40.24 -137.74
N GLY A 158 21.54 -39.48 -138.80
CA GLY A 158 20.43 -38.53 -138.80
C GLY A 158 20.52 -37.39 -139.81
N TYR A 159 19.64 -36.40 -139.61
CA TYR A 159 19.71 -35.09 -140.24
C TYR A 159 20.52 -34.17 -139.34
N MET A 160 21.64 -33.63 -139.83
CA MET A 160 22.55 -32.75 -139.07
C MET A 160 23.00 -33.32 -137.71
N SER A 161 23.17 -34.65 -137.61
CA SER A 161 23.76 -35.29 -136.42
C SER A 161 25.28 -35.11 -136.40
N ALA A 162 25.87 -34.97 -135.22
CA ALA A 162 27.31 -34.76 -135.03
C ALA A 162 27.85 -35.69 -133.94
N ALA A 163 28.72 -36.63 -134.31
CA ALA A 163 29.43 -37.49 -133.36
C ALA A 163 30.90 -37.05 -133.31
N ASP A 164 31.16 -36.01 -132.52
CA ASP A 164 32.43 -35.27 -132.53
C ASP A 164 33.49 -35.90 -131.59
N GLY A 165 33.08 -36.77 -130.65
CA GLY A 165 33.98 -37.48 -129.74
C GLY A 165 34.38 -38.87 -130.24
N ALA A 166 35.59 -39.35 -129.90
CA ALA A 166 35.99 -40.75 -130.13
C ALA A 166 35.05 -41.73 -129.40
N ASP A 167 34.77 -42.87 -130.02
CA ASP A 167 33.81 -43.89 -129.55
C ASP A 167 32.39 -43.34 -129.24
N SER A 168 31.98 -42.21 -129.83
CA SER A 168 30.68 -41.59 -129.57
C SER A 168 29.57 -42.03 -130.54
N LEU A 169 28.32 -41.96 -130.09
CA LEU A 169 27.13 -42.26 -130.90
C LEU A 169 26.12 -41.10 -130.87
N ALA A 170 25.86 -40.50 -132.02
CA ALA A 170 24.80 -39.53 -132.24
C ALA A 170 23.70 -40.15 -133.12
N PHE A 171 22.48 -40.30 -132.58
CA PHE A 171 21.36 -40.91 -133.28
C PHE A 171 20.09 -40.03 -133.19
N GLY A 172 19.67 -39.48 -134.33
CA GLY A 172 18.49 -38.62 -134.44
C GLY A 172 18.79 -37.24 -135.04
N SER A 173 17.75 -36.52 -135.44
CA SER A 173 17.86 -35.18 -136.03
C SER A 173 18.50 -34.20 -135.05
N MET A 174 19.58 -33.52 -135.45
CA MET A 174 20.35 -32.60 -134.60
C MET A 174 20.87 -33.24 -133.30
N SER A 175 21.08 -34.56 -133.26
CA SER A 175 21.75 -35.22 -132.14
C SER A 175 23.25 -34.91 -132.14
N MET A 176 23.83 -34.65 -130.97
CA MET A 176 25.21 -34.15 -130.82
C MET A 176 25.92 -34.89 -129.69
N ALA A 177 26.87 -35.77 -130.03
CA ALA A 177 27.65 -36.58 -129.10
C ALA A 177 29.12 -36.16 -129.15
N ARG A 178 29.52 -35.23 -128.26
CA ARG A 178 30.83 -34.57 -128.33
C ARG A 178 31.84 -35.09 -127.32
N GLY A 179 31.39 -35.52 -126.14
CA GLY A 179 32.25 -36.20 -125.18
C GLY A 179 32.78 -37.52 -125.75
N GLN A 180 33.98 -37.91 -125.36
CA GLN A 180 34.49 -39.26 -125.67
C GLN A 180 33.61 -40.33 -125.02
N ARG A 181 33.37 -41.45 -125.71
CA ARG A 181 32.50 -42.56 -125.27
C ARG A 181 31.06 -42.11 -124.93
N SER A 182 30.60 -41.00 -125.52
CA SER A 182 29.25 -40.45 -125.27
C SER A 182 28.16 -41.04 -126.15
N THR A 183 26.90 -40.93 -125.71
CA THR A 183 25.73 -41.37 -126.46
C THR A 183 24.63 -40.31 -126.41
N ALA A 184 24.25 -39.77 -127.57
CA ALA A 184 23.16 -38.81 -127.73
C ALA A 184 22.07 -39.41 -128.64
N ILE A 185 20.94 -39.80 -128.06
CA ILE A 185 19.83 -40.47 -128.75
C ILE A 185 18.55 -39.63 -128.60
N GLY A 186 18.07 -39.06 -129.69
CA GLY A 186 16.86 -38.24 -129.74
C GLY A 186 17.03 -36.98 -130.58
N VAL A 187 15.92 -36.30 -130.86
CA VAL A 187 15.95 -35.00 -131.56
C VAL A 187 16.58 -33.95 -130.66
N ASN A 188 17.61 -33.24 -131.15
CA ASN A 188 18.33 -32.22 -130.36
C ASN A 188 18.86 -32.76 -129.01
N ALA A 189 19.21 -34.06 -128.94
CA ALA A 189 19.88 -34.65 -127.79
C ALA A 189 21.36 -34.24 -127.80
N LEU A 190 21.87 -33.74 -126.68
CA LEU A 190 23.22 -33.18 -126.56
C LEU A 190 24.02 -33.85 -125.44
N VAL A 191 25.20 -34.36 -125.78
CA VAL A 191 26.28 -34.61 -124.83
C VAL A 191 27.43 -33.67 -125.16
N GLY A 192 27.69 -32.72 -124.27
CA GLY A 192 28.71 -31.68 -124.46
C GLY A 192 30.15 -32.21 -124.42
N ASP A 193 31.08 -31.38 -124.86
CA ASP A 193 32.49 -31.71 -125.08
C ASP A 193 33.20 -32.24 -123.81
N ALA A 194 32.88 -31.66 -122.65
CA ALA A 194 33.39 -32.08 -121.34
C ALA A 194 32.65 -33.29 -120.71
N ALA A 195 31.61 -33.81 -121.36
CA ALA A 195 30.78 -34.89 -120.86
C ALA A 195 31.23 -36.27 -121.39
N VAL A 196 32.48 -36.62 -121.10
CA VAL A 196 33.01 -37.99 -121.29
C VAL A 196 32.14 -38.99 -120.53
N ASP A 197 31.80 -40.13 -121.14
CA ASP A 197 30.82 -41.10 -120.63
C ASP A 197 29.39 -40.55 -120.44
N GLY A 198 29.06 -39.42 -121.06
CA GLY A 198 27.72 -38.82 -120.98
C GLY A 198 26.69 -39.55 -121.84
N VAL A 199 25.49 -39.79 -121.29
CA VAL A 199 24.38 -40.44 -122.00
C VAL A 199 23.13 -39.56 -121.99
N ALA A 200 22.80 -38.93 -123.12
CA ALA A 200 21.59 -38.15 -123.34
C ALA A 200 20.56 -39.01 -124.09
N LEU A 201 19.45 -39.38 -123.42
CA LEU A 201 18.39 -40.22 -123.99
C LEU A 201 17.03 -39.53 -123.94
N GLY A 202 16.62 -38.92 -125.05
CA GLY A 202 15.34 -38.23 -125.21
C GLY A 202 15.45 -36.90 -125.96
N SER A 203 14.33 -36.40 -126.47
CA SER A 203 14.26 -35.11 -127.18
C SER A 203 14.68 -33.95 -126.27
N ASN A 204 15.62 -33.10 -126.72
CA ASN A 204 16.25 -32.05 -125.91
C ASN A 204 16.89 -32.54 -124.58
N SER A 205 17.25 -33.82 -124.47
CA SER A 205 18.04 -34.29 -123.32
C SER A 205 19.47 -33.75 -123.41
N ALA A 206 20.04 -33.30 -122.29
CA ALA A 206 21.32 -32.60 -122.27
C ALA A 206 22.23 -33.08 -121.13
N VAL A 207 23.39 -33.63 -121.47
CA VAL A 207 24.47 -33.93 -120.52
C VAL A 207 25.62 -32.97 -120.75
N ILE A 208 26.05 -32.27 -119.70
CA ILE A 208 27.16 -31.28 -119.76
C ILE A 208 28.26 -31.55 -118.72
N ALA A 209 28.25 -32.73 -118.09
CA ALA A 209 29.27 -33.17 -117.14
C ALA A 209 29.59 -34.67 -117.32
N SER A 210 30.79 -35.08 -116.91
CA SER A 210 31.29 -36.45 -117.13
C SER A 210 30.54 -37.52 -116.32
N GLY A 211 30.40 -38.73 -116.89
CA GLY A 211 29.82 -39.90 -116.22
C GLY A 211 28.33 -39.74 -115.86
N ALA A 212 27.62 -38.84 -116.54
CA ALA A 212 26.26 -38.45 -116.18
C ALA A 212 25.24 -38.82 -117.26
N VAL A 213 24.02 -39.14 -116.82
CA VAL A 213 22.93 -39.62 -117.67
C VAL A 213 21.75 -38.65 -117.61
N ALA A 214 21.31 -38.14 -118.75
CA ALA A 214 20.08 -37.36 -118.88
C ALA A 214 18.98 -38.23 -119.49
N LEU A 215 18.06 -38.71 -118.65
CA LEU A 215 17.03 -39.68 -119.02
C LEU A 215 15.66 -39.00 -119.20
N GLY A 216 15.11 -39.07 -120.41
CA GLY A 216 13.82 -38.50 -120.77
C GLY A 216 13.91 -37.11 -121.42
N ALA A 217 12.82 -36.69 -122.07
CA ALA A 217 12.79 -35.45 -122.83
C ALA A 217 12.99 -34.20 -121.94
N ASN A 218 13.79 -33.25 -122.42
CA ASN A 218 14.22 -32.04 -121.70
C ASN A 218 14.97 -32.30 -120.37
N SER A 219 15.37 -33.54 -120.07
CA SER A 219 16.18 -33.83 -118.87
C SER A 219 17.59 -33.26 -119.02
N LYS A 220 18.13 -32.66 -117.97
CA LYS A 220 19.46 -32.04 -117.96
C LYS A 220 20.31 -32.64 -116.84
N ALA A 221 21.48 -33.15 -117.18
CA ALA A 221 22.49 -33.61 -116.23
C ALA A 221 23.71 -32.67 -116.27
N ASP A 222 23.83 -31.82 -115.26
CA ASP A 222 24.83 -30.75 -115.16
C ASP A 222 25.82 -30.90 -114.00
N ARG A 223 25.79 -32.04 -113.30
CA ARG A 223 26.80 -32.47 -112.34
C ARG A 223 27.37 -33.83 -112.78
N ALA A 224 28.66 -34.06 -112.54
CA ALA A 224 29.29 -35.34 -112.86
C ALA A 224 28.71 -36.49 -112.02
N ASN A 225 28.74 -37.71 -112.56
CA ASN A 225 28.30 -38.94 -111.88
C ASN A 225 26.85 -38.89 -111.33
N VAL A 226 25.88 -38.41 -112.13
CA VAL A 226 24.45 -38.40 -111.75
C VAL A 226 23.56 -39.00 -112.83
N VAL A 227 22.44 -39.59 -112.42
CA VAL A 227 21.29 -39.83 -113.29
C VAL A 227 20.27 -38.73 -113.07
N SER A 228 20.05 -37.88 -114.06
CA SER A 228 19.02 -36.84 -114.04
C SER A 228 17.79 -37.27 -114.84
N VAL A 229 16.65 -37.35 -114.15
CA VAL A 229 15.33 -37.66 -114.73
C VAL A 229 14.50 -36.39 -115.01
N GLY A 230 15.11 -35.20 -114.99
CA GLY A 230 14.41 -33.93 -115.12
C GLY A 230 15.33 -32.73 -115.28
N ASN A 231 14.85 -31.54 -114.95
CA ASN A 231 15.63 -30.29 -114.92
C ASN A 231 15.09 -29.34 -113.83
N ALA A 232 15.61 -28.10 -113.77
CA ALA A 232 15.24 -27.11 -112.75
C ALA A 232 13.76 -26.68 -112.75
N THR A 233 13.03 -26.78 -113.87
CA THR A 233 11.59 -26.44 -113.97
C THR A 233 10.69 -27.65 -114.20
N LEU A 234 11.26 -28.83 -114.48
CA LEU A 234 10.55 -30.08 -114.71
C LEU A 234 11.21 -31.24 -113.95
N GLN A 235 10.84 -31.41 -112.67
CA GLN A 235 11.17 -32.61 -111.91
C GLN A 235 10.21 -33.76 -112.24
N ARG A 236 10.64 -35.01 -112.04
CA ARG A 236 9.80 -36.20 -112.24
C ARG A 236 9.82 -37.07 -110.99
N GLN A 237 8.65 -37.63 -110.66
CA GLN A 237 8.55 -38.66 -109.64
C GLN A 237 9.15 -39.97 -110.17
N ILE A 238 10.01 -40.59 -109.38
CA ILE A 238 10.44 -41.98 -109.61
C ILE A 238 9.43 -42.86 -108.87
N VAL A 239 8.59 -43.57 -109.63
CA VAL A 239 7.53 -44.44 -109.10
C VAL A 239 7.96 -45.91 -109.11
N ASN A 240 7.24 -46.75 -108.35
CA ASN A 240 7.53 -48.18 -108.19
C ASN A 240 8.90 -48.49 -107.53
N VAL A 241 9.40 -47.56 -106.70
CA VAL A 241 10.63 -47.74 -105.91
C VAL A 241 10.35 -48.67 -104.73
N ALA A 242 11.00 -49.84 -104.72
CA ALA A 242 10.97 -50.79 -103.61
C ALA A 242 11.57 -50.18 -102.33
N ALA A 243 11.42 -50.85 -101.18
CA ALA A 243 12.09 -50.41 -99.97
C ALA A 243 13.60 -50.67 -100.08
N GLY A 244 14.43 -49.65 -99.84
CA GLY A 244 15.89 -49.77 -99.80
C GLY A 244 16.36 -50.67 -98.65
N THR A 245 17.41 -51.44 -98.90
CA THR A 245 17.97 -52.47 -98.00
C THR A 245 19.46 -52.30 -97.73
N ALA A 246 20.18 -51.58 -98.58
CA ALA A 246 21.55 -51.12 -98.38
C ALA A 246 21.61 -49.59 -98.28
N ASP A 247 22.69 -49.05 -97.69
CA ASP A 247 22.88 -47.61 -97.43
C ASP A 247 22.85 -46.73 -98.70
N THR A 248 23.08 -47.33 -99.87
CA THR A 248 23.08 -46.66 -101.19
C THR A 248 21.75 -46.79 -101.95
N ASP A 249 20.75 -47.49 -101.41
CA ASP A 249 19.46 -47.66 -102.06
C ASP A 249 18.58 -46.40 -101.96
N ALA A 250 17.67 -46.23 -102.93
CA ALA A 250 16.70 -45.15 -102.89
C ALA A 250 15.63 -45.39 -101.80
N VAL A 251 15.64 -44.57 -100.76
CA VAL A 251 14.63 -44.61 -99.69
C VAL A 251 13.25 -44.19 -100.21
N ASN A 252 12.23 -45.01 -99.99
CA ASN A 252 10.86 -44.67 -100.36
C ASN A 252 10.05 -44.04 -99.20
N VAL A 253 8.87 -43.50 -99.51
CA VAL A 253 8.05 -42.71 -98.56
C VAL A 253 7.55 -43.54 -97.37
N SER A 254 7.37 -44.87 -97.49
CA SER A 254 6.92 -45.69 -96.35
C SER A 254 8.05 -45.92 -95.34
N GLN A 255 9.29 -46.08 -95.79
CA GLN A 255 10.47 -46.15 -94.92
C GLN A 255 10.69 -44.86 -94.14
N LEU A 256 10.58 -43.70 -94.80
CA LEU A 256 10.71 -42.39 -94.13
C LEU A 256 9.61 -42.20 -93.07
N ARG A 257 8.36 -42.58 -93.37
CA ARG A 257 7.26 -42.53 -92.39
C ARG A 257 7.50 -43.46 -91.20
N ALA A 258 7.97 -44.69 -91.46
CA ALA A 258 8.28 -45.65 -90.41
C ALA A 258 9.35 -45.11 -89.46
N ALA A 259 10.47 -44.58 -89.99
CA ALA A 259 11.55 -43.99 -89.21
C ALA A 259 11.08 -42.84 -88.31
N VAL A 260 10.27 -41.91 -88.83
CA VAL A 260 9.69 -40.81 -88.02
C VAL A 260 8.73 -41.32 -86.96
N SER A 261 7.93 -42.35 -87.27
CA SER A 261 6.96 -42.92 -86.31
C SER A 261 7.56 -43.79 -85.20
N ALA A 262 8.81 -44.26 -85.37
CA ALA A 262 9.50 -45.09 -84.39
C ALA A 262 10.09 -44.30 -83.20
N GLY A 263 10.15 -42.97 -83.31
CA GLY A 263 10.82 -42.10 -82.36
C GLY A 263 12.34 -42.03 -82.58
N VAL A 264 12.96 -40.94 -82.10
CA VAL A 264 14.42 -40.77 -82.10
C VAL A 264 14.92 -41.07 -80.68
N PRO A 265 15.82 -42.05 -80.45
CA PRO A 265 16.11 -42.57 -79.11
C PRO A 265 16.53 -41.55 -78.06
N ASP A 266 17.27 -40.51 -78.46
CA ASP A 266 17.83 -39.48 -77.56
C ASP A 266 17.03 -38.15 -77.56
N ALA A 267 15.85 -38.11 -78.19
CA ALA A 267 15.02 -36.92 -78.24
C ALA A 267 14.16 -36.75 -76.98
N VAL A 268 14.22 -35.58 -76.34
CA VAL A 268 13.26 -35.20 -75.31
C VAL A 268 11.92 -34.85 -75.98
N THR A 269 10.88 -35.60 -75.67
CA THR A 269 9.50 -35.39 -76.13
C THR A 269 8.61 -34.99 -74.96
N TYR A 270 7.52 -34.27 -75.26
CA TYR A 270 6.41 -34.12 -74.31
C TYR A 270 5.70 -35.45 -74.06
N ASP A 271 5.15 -35.62 -72.87
CA ASP A 271 4.38 -36.82 -72.49
C ASP A 271 3.02 -36.90 -73.22
N SER A 272 2.52 -35.74 -73.66
CA SER A 272 1.22 -35.59 -74.31
C SER A 272 1.26 -34.54 -75.44
N ALA A 273 0.31 -34.62 -76.36
CA ALA A 273 0.12 -33.61 -77.41
C ALA A 273 -0.43 -32.25 -76.90
N ALA A 274 -0.73 -32.13 -75.60
CA ALA A 274 -1.05 -30.84 -74.97
C ALA A 274 0.22 -30.06 -74.53
N HIS A 275 1.40 -30.69 -74.57
CA HIS A 275 2.70 -30.11 -74.19
C HIS A 275 2.74 -29.59 -72.74
N ASP A 276 1.94 -30.18 -71.87
CA ASP A 276 1.75 -29.85 -70.46
C ASP A 276 2.75 -30.53 -69.51
N ALA A 277 3.35 -31.65 -69.94
CA ALA A 277 4.33 -32.41 -69.15
C ALA A 277 5.49 -32.96 -70.00
N VAL A 278 6.65 -33.13 -69.35
CA VAL A 278 7.85 -33.79 -69.88
C VAL A 278 8.43 -34.68 -68.78
N THR A 279 8.26 -36.00 -68.87
CA THR A 279 8.85 -36.96 -67.95
C THR A 279 10.25 -37.33 -68.44
N LEU A 280 11.29 -36.77 -67.82
CA LEU A 280 12.68 -37.07 -68.16
C LEU A 280 12.99 -38.55 -67.88
N GLY A 281 13.40 -39.27 -68.94
CA GLY A 281 13.52 -40.74 -68.95
C GLY A 281 12.33 -41.47 -69.58
N GLY A 282 11.25 -40.76 -69.89
CA GLY A 282 10.00 -41.28 -70.45
C GLY A 282 8.99 -41.71 -69.38
N ALA A 283 7.70 -41.65 -69.72
CA ALA A 283 6.57 -41.85 -68.80
C ALA A 283 6.49 -43.22 -68.07
N ALA A 284 7.38 -44.18 -68.38
CA ALA A 284 7.48 -45.48 -67.73
C ALA A 284 8.76 -45.65 -66.88
N ALA A 285 9.62 -44.63 -66.80
CA ALA A 285 10.87 -44.70 -66.04
C ALA A 285 10.65 -44.54 -64.53
N SER A 286 11.23 -45.46 -63.74
CA SER A 286 11.21 -45.43 -62.28
C SER A 286 12.47 -44.85 -61.63
N ALA A 287 13.50 -44.53 -62.44
CA ALA A 287 14.75 -43.93 -62.00
C ALA A 287 14.81 -42.44 -62.39
N PRO A 288 14.85 -41.49 -61.44
CA PRO A 288 14.89 -40.06 -61.76
C PRO A 288 16.15 -39.63 -62.53
N VAL A 289 15.96 -38.81 -63.56
CA VAL A 289 17.07 -38.20 -64.32
C VAL A 289 17.60 -36.96 -63.59
N ARG A 290 18.91 -36.88 -63.36
CA ARG A 290 19.56 -35.68 -62.80
C ARG A 290 19.71 -34.59 -63.85
N LEU A 291 18.85 -33.57 -63.81
CA LEU A 291 19.00 -32.36 -64.60
C LEU A 291 20.24 -31.57 -64.12
N GLY A 292 21.25 -31.45 -64.98
CA GLY A 292 22.52 -30.77 -64.68
C GLY A 292 22.74 -29.54 -65.58
N ASN A 293 23.72 -28.72 -65.22
CA ASN A 293 24.09 -27.49 -65.96
C ASN A 293 22.93 -26.48 -66.14
N VAL A 294 21.98 -26.45 -65.20
CA VAL A 294 20.89 -25.47 -65.17
C VAL A 294 21.45 -24.12 -64.73
N ALA A 295 21.24 -23.08 -65.53
CA ALA A 295 21.59 -21.70 -65.17
C ALA A 295 20.80 -21.21 -63.95
N ASN A 296 21.10 -20.01 -63.44
CA ASN A 296 20.25 -19.41 -62.41
C ASN A 296 18.95 -18.91 -63.06
N GLY A 297 17.82 -19.53 -62.73
CA GLY A 297 16.49 -19.07 -63.16
C GLY A 297 16.10 -17.74 -62.53
N MET A 298 15.22 -16.97 -63.16
CA MET A 298 14.72 -15.71 -62.61
C MET A 298 13.91 -15.96 -61.32
N VAL A 299 14.03 -15.06 -60.33
CA VAL A 299 13.36 -15.20 -59.02
C VAL A 299 12.48 -13.97 -58.77
N ASP A 300 11.31 -13.99 -59.39
CA ASP A 300 10.22 -13.02 -59.20
C ASP A 300 8.85 -13.72 -59.29
N ALA A 301 7.77 -12.98 -59.04
CA ALA A 301 6.41 -13.51 -58.94
C ALA A 301 5.79 -14.00 -60.28
N SER A 302 6.43 -13.73 -61.42
CA SER A 302 6.02 -14.15 -62.77
C SER A 302 6.93 -15.19 -63.40
N SER A 303 8.03 -15.58 -62.72
CA SER A 303 8.98 -16.55 -63.23
C SER A 303 8.39 -17.96 -63.37
N HIS A 304 8.75 -18.62 -64.47
CA HIS A 304 8.51 -20.05 -64.72
C HIS A 304 9.81 -20.81 -64.95
N ASP A 305 10.95 -20.21 -64.59
CA ASP A 305 12.28 -20.80 -64.77
C ASP A 305 12.55 -21.92 -63.74
N ALA A 306 13.32 -22.93 -64.16
CA ALA A 306 13.85 -23.93 -63.24
C ALA A 306 14.97 -23.33 -62.37
N ILE A 307 14.73 -23.18 -61.06
CA ILE A 307 15.78 -22.79 -60.11
C ILE A 307 16.79 -23.92 -59.90
N ASN A 308 18.08 -23.57 -59.75
CA ASN A 308 19.13 -24.54 -59.45
C ASN A 308 19.50 -24.56 -57.95
N GLY A 309 20.25 -25.60 -57.54
CA GLY A 309 20.62 -25.81 -56.14
C GLY A 309 21.46 -24.68 -55.50
N SER A 310 22.20 -23.89 -56.29
CA SER A 310 22.96 -22.75 -55.76
C SER A 310 22.04 -21.60 -55.34
N GLN A 311 20.91 -21.42 -56.02
CA GLN A 311 19.91 -20.40 -55.68
C GLN A 311 19.15 -20.79 -54.42
N LEU A 312 18.76 -22.06 -54.30
CA LEU A 312 18.11 -22.58 -53.09
C LEU A 312 19.06 -22.51 -51.88
N HIS A 313 20.34 -22.87 -52.05
CA HIS A 313 21.35 -22.70 -51.01
C HIS A 313 21.57 -21.22 -50.64
N GLY A 314 21.56 -20.31 -51.62
CA GLY A 314 21.61 -18.86 -51.38
C GLY A 314 20.43 -18.35 -50.56
N LEU A 315 19.21 -18.84 -50.84
CA LEU A 315 18.02 -18.55 -50.04
C LEU A 315 18.14 -19.10 -48.61
N SER A 316 18.55 -20.36 -48.43
CA SER A 316 18.83 -20.94 -47.11
C SER A 316 19.89 -20.15 -46.34
N ALA A 317 20.92 -19.63 -47.02
CA ALA A 317 21.97 -18.81 -46.40
C ALA A 317 21.47 -17.43 -45.96
N SER A 318 20.58 -16.82 -46.75
CA SER A 318 19.89 -15.58 -46.35
C SER A 318 19.05 -15.80 -45.08
N VAL A 319 18.27 -16.89 -45.02
CA VAL A 319 17.47 -17.26 -43.84
C VAL A 319 18.36 -17.56 -42.62
N ALA A 320 19.45 -18.32 -42.79
CA ALA A 320 20.39 -18.60 -41.72
C ALA A 320 21.05 -17.31 -41.16
N SER A 321 21.44 -16.39 -42.04
CA SER A 321 21.99 -15.08 -41.65
C SER A 321 20.97 -14.21 -40.91
N ALA A 322 19.70 -14.23 -41.34
CA ALA A 322 18.61 -13.50 -40.69
C ALA A 322 18.25 -14.06 -39.30
N LEU A 323 18.38 -15.37 -39.09
CA LEU A 323 18.29 -15.98 -37.76
C LEU A 323 19.50 -15.64 -36.89
N GLY A 324 20.69 -15.57 -37.48
CA GLY A 324 21.93 -15.27 -36.77
C GLY A 324 22.26 -16.32 -35.71
N GLY A 325 22.88 -15.90 -34.59
CA GLY A 325 23.15 -16.80 -33.46
C GLY A 325 24.06 -18.00 -33.76
N GLY A 326 24.79 -17.99 -34.87
CA GLY A 326 25.60 -19.12 -35.35
C GLY A 326 24.86 -20.11 -36.25
N ALA A 327 23.63 -19.81 -36.70
CA ALA A 327 22.97 -20.57 -37.76
C ALA A 327 23.75 -20.48 -39.07
N ALA A 328 23.74 -21.57 -39.84
CA ALA A 328 24.46 -21.74 -41.10
C ALA A 328 23.69 -22.70 -42.02
N VAL A 329 24.11 -22.84 -43.27
CA VAL A 329 23.60 -23.90 -44.17
C VAL A 329 24.53 -25.11 -44.09
N ALA A 330 23.96 -26.29 -43.91
CA ALA A 330 24.69 -27.57 -43.94
C ALA A 330 24.88 -28.06 -45.38
N ALA A 331 25.75 -29.06 -45.57
CA ALA A 331 26.11 -29.60 -46.90
C ALA A 331 24.93 -30.27 -47.65
N ASP A 332 23.82 -30.54 -46.97
CA ASP A 332 22.56 -31.05 -47.54
C ASP A 332 21.53 -29.93 -47.88
N GLY A 333 21.88 -28.66 -47.62
CA GLY A 333 21.00 -27.50 -47.82
C GLY A 333 20.10 -27.14 -46.63
N THR A 334 20.13 -27.92 -45.54
CA THR A 334 19.35 -27.62 -44.33
C THR A 334 19.95 -26.46 -43.53
N VAL A 335 19.11 -25.74 -42.77
CA VAL A 335 19.58 -24.67 -41.88
C VAL A 335 19.92 -25.25 -40.51
N VAL A 336 21.19 -25.14 -40.12
CA VAL A 336 21.70 -25.47 -38.79
C VAL A 336 21.06 -24.55 -37.77
N ALA A 337 20.50 -25.12 -36.70
CA ALA A 337 19.80 -24.37 -35.67
C ALA A 337 20.71 -23.32 -34.97
N PRO A 338 20.20 -22.10 -34.73
CA PRO A 338 20.94 -21.05 -34.01
C PRO A 338 21.23 -21.41 -32.55
N SER A 339 22.05 -20.60 -31.88
CA SER A 339 22.43 -20.78 -30.47
C SER A 339 22.38 -19.43 -29.71
N TYR A 340 21.17 -18.99 -29.33
CA TYR A 340 21.00 -17.76 -28.56
C TYR A 340 21.33 -17.98 -27.09
N ARG A 341 22.28 -17.20 -26.54
CA ARG A 341 22.62 -17.19 -25.11
C ARG A 341 21.81 -16.13 -24.38
N VAL A 342 20.81 -16.53 -23.61
CA VAL A 342 19.92 -15.62 -22.87
C VAL A 342 19.80 -16.10 -21.43
N GLY A 343 20.08 -15.22 -20.46
CA GLY A 343 19.94 -15.53 -19.02
C GLY A 343 20.83 -16.66 -18.51
N GLY A 344 21.91 -17.00 -19.22
CA GLY A 344 22.79 -18.14 -18.92
C GLY A 344 22.43 -19.42 -19.69
N SER A 345 21.18 -19.55 -20.17
CA SER A 345 20.70 -20.67 -20.97
C SER A 345 21.02 -20.52 -22.46
N VAL A 346 21.00 -21.63 -23.20
CA VAL A 346 21.17 -21.68 -24.67
C VAL A 346 19.86 -22.15 -25.32
N PHE A 347 19.32 -21.35 -26.22
CA PHE A 347 18.08 -21.62 -26.96
C PHE A 347 18.37 -21.86 -28.44
N ARG A 348 17.68 -22.84 -29.05
CA ARG A 348 17.96 -23.31 -30.43
C ARG A 348 17.00 -22.81 -31.50
N ASN A 349 16.07 -21.93 -31.15
CA ASN A 349 15.23 -21.20 -32.09
C ASN A 349 14.84 -19.84 -31.48
N VAL A 350 14.29 -18.96 -32.31
CA VAL A 350 13.89 -17.60 -31.91
C VAL A 350 12.72 -17.62 -30.92
N GLY A 351 11.76 -18.55 -31.08
CA GLY A 351 10.57 -18.65 -30.24
C GLY A 351 10.90 -18.90 -28.77
N ASP A 352 11.73 -19.90 -28.46
CA ASP A 352 12.12 -20.21 -27.07
C ASP A 352 12.96 -19.09 -26.46
N ALA A 353 13.82 -18.45 -27.25
CA ALA A 353 14.66 -17.34 -26.81
C ALA A 353 13.83 -16.09 -26.47
N LEU A 354 12.84 -15.76 -27.31
CA LEU A 354 11.87 -14.69 -27.05
C LEU A 354 10.94 -15.06 -25.89
N GLY A 355 10.49 -16.31 -25.77
CA GLY A 355 9.69 -16.77 -24.64
C GLY A 355 10.43 -16.67 -23.30
N ASN A 356 11.75 -16.88 -23.27
CA ASN A 356 12.56 -16.62 -22.09
C ASN A 356 12.67 -15.12 -21.77
N LEU A 357 12.82 -14.26 -22.79
CA LEU A 357 12.80 -12.82 -22.59
C LEU A 357 11.44 -12.33 -22.11
N ASP A 358 10.34 -12.80 -22.70
CA ASP A 358 8.97 -12.48 -22.33
C ASP A 358 8.65 -12.91 -20.90
N GLY A 359 8.95 -14.15 -20.51
CA GLY A 359 8.79 -14.60 -19.13
C GLY A 359 9.61 -13.78 -18.12
N ARG A 360 10.79 -13.27 -18.52
CA ARG A 360 11.59 -12.34 -17.71
C ARG A 360 11.07 -10.91 -17.72
N VAL A 361 10.48 -10.44 -18.82
CA VAL A 361 9.81 -9.14 -18.90
C VAL A 361 8.54 -9.15 -18.06
N ALA A 362 7.72 -10.20 -18.13
CA ALA A 362 6.58 -10.42 -17.25
C ALA A 362 7.00 -10.49 -15.78
N SER A 363 8.08 -11.22 -15.45
CA SER A 363 8.64 -11.25 -14.09
C SER A 363 9.10 -9.87 -13.62
N ASN A 364 9.76 -9.09 -14.49
CA ASN A 364 10.14 -7.71 -14.21
C ASN A 364 8.90 -6.80 -14.07
N THR A 365 7.85 -7.00 -14.86
CA THR A 365 6.58 -6.24 -14.76
C THR A 365 5.88 -6.53 -13.44
N SER A 366 5.83 -7.79 -13.00
CA SER A 366 5.34 -8.15 -11.66
C SER A 366 6.20 -7.49 -10.58
N ALA A 367 7.54 -7.63 -10.64
CA ALA A 367 8.43 -7.01 -9.64
C ALA A 367 8.34 -5.46 -9.64
N ILE A 368 8.14 -4.82 -10.79
CA ILE A 368 7.90 -3.37 -10.90
C ILE A 368 6.52 -3.01 -10.34
N ASN A 369 5.49 -3.83 -10.53
CA ASN A 369 4.18 -3.62 -9.92
C ASN A 369 4.24 -3.82 -8.39
N ASP A 370 4.94 -4.83 -7.90
CA ASP A 370 5.17 -5.06 -6.47
C ASP A 370 5.99 -3.91 -5.85
N LEU A 371 7.00 -3.39 -6.56
CA LEU A 371 7.74 -2.19 -6.16
C LEU A 371 6.88 -0.92 -6.23
N ASN A 372 5.99 -0.77 -7.21
CA ASN A 372 5.03 0.34 -7.29
C ASN A 372 3.98 0.27 -6.18
N VAL A 373 3.58 -0.94 -5.75
CA VAL A 373 2.73 -1.16 -4.58
C VAL A 373 3.52 -0.87 -3.29
N ALA A 374 4.76 -1.34 -3.16
CA ALA A 374 5.58 -1.06 -1.98
C ALA A 374 5.92 0.43 -1.84
N LEU A 375 6.32 1.09 -2.93
CA LEU A 375 6.59 2.52 -2.99
C LEU A 375 5.29 3.34 -2.86
N GLY A 376 4.17 2.81 -3.37
CA GLY A 376 2.83 3.31 -3.09
C GLY A 376 2.48 3.25 -1.60
N ASN A 377 2.83 2.19 -0.88
CA ASN A 377 2.65 2.13 0.57
C ASN A 377 3.55 3.12 1.34
N VAL A 378 4.53 3.77 0.69
CA VAL A 378 5.48 4.72 1.29
C VAL A 378 5.25 6.18 0.86
N MET A 379 4.84 6.44 -0.39
CA MET A 379 4.61 7.80 -0.95
C MET A 379 3.17 8.04 -1.46
N ASN A 380 2.36 6.99 -1.46
CA ASN A 380 0.91 6.93 -1.59
C ASN A 380 0.17 7.58 -2.77
N ASN A 381 -0.08 6.75 -3.79
CA ASN A 381 -1.10 6.93 -4.83
C ASN A 381 -2.53 6.81 -4.25
N GLY A 382 -2.92 7.70 -3.33
CA GLY A 382 -4.31 7.96 -2.95
C GLY A 382 -4.98 6.99 -1.96
N VAL A 383 -4.25 6.05 -1.33
CA VAL A 383 -4.77 5.18 -0.26
C VAL A 383 -3.91 5.29 1.00
N GLU A 384 -3.80 6.54 1.48
CA GLU A 384 -3.57 7.00 2.86
C GLU A 384 -2.72 6.08 3.80
N PRO A 385 -1.51 6.50 4.24
CA PRO A 385 -0.60 5.63 4.99
C PRO A 385 -1.21 5.06 6.28
N ARG A 386 -1.26 3.72 6.39
CA ARG A 386 -2.01 2.90 7.38
C ARG A 386 -1.87 3.25 8.87
N TYR A 387 -0.91 4.11 9.23
CA TYR A 387 -0.65 4.56 10.60
C TYR A 387 -0.48 6.09 10.72
N PHE A 388 -0.46 6.83 9.59
CA PHE A 388 -0.29 8.28 9.52
C PHE A 388 -1.15 8.87 8.40
N HIS A 389 -2.43 9.06 8.71
CA HIS A 389 -3.43 9.62 7.79
C HIS A 389 -3.47 11.15 7.91
N ALA A 390 -3.34 11.87 6.79
CA ALA A 390 -3.26 13.33 6.75
C ALA A 390 -4.02 13.92 5.56
N ASN A 391 -5.35 13.90 5.61
CA ASN A 391 -6.21 14.58 4.64
C ASN A 391 -6.05 16.11 4.77
N SER A 392 -5.30 16.74 3.87
CA SER A 392 -5.02 18.17 3.90
C SER A 392 -4.70 18.74 2.50
N THR A 393 -5.08 20.00 2.28
CA THR A 393 -4.71 20.81 1.11
C THR A 393 -3.72 21.94 1.46
N LEU A 394 -3.17 21.91 2.67
CA LEU A 394 -2.20 22.88 3.17
C LEU A 394 -0.79 22.57 2.64
N ALA A 395 0.18 23.43 2.99
CA ALA A 395 1.59 23.18 2.70
C ALA A 395 2.11 21.90 3.38
N ASP A 396 3.30 21.44 2.98
CA ASP A 396 3.93 20.28 3.58
C ASP A 396 4.28 20.50 5.08
N SER A 397 4.51 19.41 5.80
CA SER A 397 4.97 19.40 7.18
C SER A 397 6.48 19.71 7.27
N LEU A 398 6.89 20.49 8.26
CA LEU A 398 8.24 21.03 8.41
C LEU A 398 8.85 20.60 9.76
N ALA A 399 9.54 19.46 9.76
CA ALA A 399 10.34 18.98 10.89
C ALA A 399 11.79 19.47 10.77
N THR A 400 12.02 20.77 10.98
CA THR A 400 13.32 21.43 10.74
C THR A 400 14.24 21.49 11.97
N GLY A 401 13.72 21.25 13.17
CA GLY A 401 14.53 21.07 14.38
C GLY A 401 15.24 19.71 14.42
N ALA A 402 16.39 19.62 15.10
CA ALA A 402 17.10 18.36 15.30
C ALA A 402 16.22 17.35 16.06
N ASN A 403 16.17 16.09 15.60
CA ASN A 403 15.25 15.06 16.13
C ASN A 403 13.76 15.48 16.02
N SER A 404 13.44 16.23 14.97
CA SER A 404 12.10 16.66 14.51
C SER A 404 11.02 15.58 14.37
N VAL A 405 9.76 15.84 14.72
CA VAL A 405 8.59 15.16 14.13
C VAL A 405 7.51 16.19 13.80
N ALA A 406 7.05 16.25 12.55
CA ALA A 406 5.90 17.05 12.13
C ALA A 406 4.90 16.15 11.38
N ILE A 407 3.62 16.20 11.74
CA ILE A 407 2.57 15.30 11.23
C ILE A 407 1.34 16.13 10.87
N GLY A 408 1.04 16.21 9.57
CA GLY A 408 -0.12 16.92 9.02
C GLY A 408 0.25 18.23 8.28
N GLY A 409 -0.58 18.62 7.31
CA GLY A 409 -0.29 19.78 6.46
C GLY A 409 -0.13 21.08 7.24
N GLY A 410 0.95 21.83 6.97
CA GLY A 410 1.34 23.05 7.66
C GLY A 410 1.88 22.87 9.09
N ALA A 411 2.04 21.63 9.57
CA ALA A 411 2.63 21.38 10.89
C ALA A 411 4.13 21.76 10.88
N GLN A 412 4.58 22.46 11.92
CA GLN A 412 5.93 23.01 12.04
C GLN A 412 6.56 22.62 13.38
N ALA A 413 7.58 21.77 13.34
CA ALA A 413 8.44 21.43 14.47
C ALA A 413 9.83 22.02 14.19
N ALA A 414 10.08 23.23 14.68
CA ALA A 414 11.27 24.01 14.33
C ALA A 414 12.42 23.89 15.35
N PHE A 415 12.20 23.17 16.46
CA PHE A 415 13.12 23.12 17.60
C PHE A 415 13.56 21.69 17.94
N GLU A 416 14.66 21.58 18.68
CA GLU A 416 15.23 20.28 19.06
C GLU A 416 14.24 19.41 19.84
N ASN A 417 14.14 18.12 19.46
CA ASN A 417 13.29 17.13 20.12
C ASN A 417 11.82 17.61 20.29
N SER A 418 11.28 18.27 19.26
CA SER A 418 9.92 18.82 19.26
C SER A 418 9.00 18.06 18.30
N VAL A 419 7.71 17.99 18.64
CA VAL A 419 6.68 17.26 17.90
C VAL A 419 5.51 18.20 17.61
N ALA A 420 5.18 18.38 16.32
CA ALA A 420 4.01 19.12 15.87
C ALA A 420 2.97 18.15 15.28
N LEU A 421 1.82 18.01 15.94
CA LEU A 421 0.81 16.99 15.64
C LEU A 421 -0.53 17.61 15.23
N GLY A 422 -0.91 17.41 13.97
CA GLY A 422 -2.13 17.93 13.37
C GLY A 422 -1.90 19.16 12.48
N ALA A 423 -2.86 19.43 11.60
CA ALA A 423 -2.76 20.52 10.62
C ALA A 423 -2.46 21.88 11.26
N ASN A 424 -1.52 22.65 10.70
CA ASN A 424 -1.04 23.93 11.25
C ASN A 424 -0.60 23.89 12.73
N ALA A 425 -0.27 22.72 13.30
CA ALA A 425 0.31 22.66 14.63
C ALA A 425 1.73 23.26 14.63
N VAL A 426 2.07 24.07 15.62
CA VAL A 426 3.39 24.69 15.76
C VAL A 426 3.97 24.28 17.11
N ALA A 427 5.08 23.54 17.09
CA ALA A 427 5.90 23.33 18.27
C ALA A 427 6.89 24.50 18.38
N ASP A 428 6.66 25.38 19.35
CA ASP A 428 7.30 26.69 19.49
C ASP A 428 8.55 26.69 20.40
N ARG A 429 8.92 25.51 20.92
CA ARG A 429 10.05 25.32 21.85
C ARG A 429 10.59 23.89 21.79
N ALA A 430 11.85 23.71 22.19
CA ALA A 430 12.49 22.40 22.28
C ALA A 430 11.83 21.50 23.33
N ASN A 431 11.97 20.18 23.19
CA ASN A 431 11.43 19.16 24.11
C ASN A 431 9.90 19.31 24.37
N SER A 432 9.12 19.54 23.33
CA SER A 432 7.67 19.80 23.44
C SER A 432 6.84 18.99 22.44
N VAL A 433 5.59 18.69 22.81
CA VAL A 433 4.57 18.14 21.91
C VAL A 433 3.45 19.15 21.79
N SER A 434 3.26 19.72 20.60
CA SER A 434 2.20 20.67 20.29
C SER A 434 1.14 20.04 19.40
N VAL A 435 -0.12 20.18 19.80
CA VAL A 435 -1.30 19.69 19.06
C VAL A 435 -2.04 20.81 18.30
N GLY A 436 -1.52 22.03 18.31
CA GLY A 436 -2.19 23.22 17.79
C GLY A 436 -1.24 24.40 17.62
N THR A 437 -1.77 25.60 17.57
CA THR A 437 -0.99 26.85 17.50
C THR A 437 -1.63 27.91 18.39
N THR A 438 -0.95 29.03 18.66
CA THR A 438 -1.48 30.13 19.46
C THR A 438 -2.72 30.74 18.80
N GLY A 439 -3.86 30.77 19.50
CA GLY A 439 -5.17 31.13 18.94
C GLY A 439 -5.81 30.06 18.05
N GLY A 440 -5.22 28.87 18.01
CA GLY A 440 -5.66 27.68 17.28
C GLY A 440 -5.43 26.40 18.11
N GLU A 441 -5.68 26.49 19.42
CA GLU A 441 -5.51 25.43 20.40
C GLU A 441 -6.51 24.28 20.15
N ARG A 442 -6.13 23.05 20.52
CA ARG A 442 -6.98 21.86 20.37
C ARG A 442 -7.23 21.19 21.71
N GLN A 443 -8.46 20.73 21.91
CA GLN A 443 -8.80 19.87 23.05
C GLN A 443 -8.18 18.49 22.86
N ILE A 444 -7.41 18.02 23.85
CA ILE A 444 -6.94 16.63 23.91
C ILE A 444 -7.99 15.83 24.67
N THR A 445 -8.72 14.97 23.96
CA THR A 445 -9.75 14.11 24.54
C THR A 445 -9.18 12.75 24.95
N HIS A 446 -9.92 12.01 25.79
CA HIS A 446 -9.55 10.66 26.27
C HIS A 446 -8.20 10.55 27.02
N VAL A 447 -7.65 11.66 27.51
CA VAL A 447 -6.51 11.67 28.45
C VAL A 447 -6.91 10.92 29.72
N ALA A 448 -6.21 9.83 30.03
CA ALA A 448 -6.39 9.07 31.27
C ALA A 448 -6.01 9.93 32.50
N ALA A 449 -6.33 9.46 33.71
CA ALA A 449 -5.85 10.15 34.90
C ALA A 449 -4.33 9.95 35.03
N GLY A 450 -3.57 11.04 35.12
CA GLY A 450 -2.13 11.00 35.37
C GLY A 450 -1.82 10.40 36.75
N THR A 451 -0.75 9.61 36.82
CA THR A 451 -0.34 8.84 38.00
C THR A 451 1.12 9.08 38.42
N ALA A 452 1.96 9.59 37.52
CA ALA A 452 3.27 10.15 37.81
C ALA A 452 3.24 11.68 37.74
N ASP A 453 4.17 12.34 38.44
CA ASP A 453 4.25 13.82 38.55
C ASP A 453 4.43 14.54 37.20
N THR A 454 4.82 13.81 36.15
CA THR A 454 5.03 14.32 34.78
C THR A 454 3.87 14.01 33.82
N ASP A 455 2.82 13.32 34.27
CA ASP A 455 1.68 12.97 33.43
C ASP A 455 0.76 14.18 33.18
N ALA A 456 0.05 14.19 32.05
CA ALA A 456 -0.96 15.21 31.77
C ALA A 456 -2.19 15.04 32.68
N VAL A 457 -2.42 16.01 33.58
CA VAL A 457 -3.60 16.03 34.45
C VAL A 457 -4.87 16.25 33.63
N ASN A 458 -5.86 15.37 33.78
CA ASN A 458 -7.14 15.49 33.07
C ASN A 458 -8.21 16.25 33.87
N VAL A 459 -9.29 16.66 33.20
CA VAL A 459 -10.39 17.42 33.83
C VAL A 459 -11.09 16.63 34.95
N ALA A 460 -11.10 15.28 34.88
CA ALA A 460 -11.71 14.45 35.93
C ALA A 460 -10.90 14.49 37.23
N GLN A 461 -9.56 14.51 37.15
CA GLN A 461 -8.69 14.73 38.33
C GLN A 461 -8.91 16.12 38.92
N LEU A 462 -9.09 17.15 38.09
CA LEU A 462 -9.32 18.52 38.55
C LEU A 462 -10.69 18.68 39.23
N LYS A 463 -11.72 17.97 38.75
CA LYS A 463 -13.02 17.79 39.43
C LYS A 463 -12.86 17.04 40.76
N GLN A 464 -12.09 15.95 40.77
CA GLN A 464 -11.86 15.12 41.95
C GLN A 464 -11.07 15.87 43.05
N ALA A 465 -10.24 16.84 42.66
CA ALA A 465 -9.59 17.79 43.56
C ALA A 465 -10.53 18.93 44.06
N GLY A 466 -11.78 19.00 43.59
CA GLY A 466 -12.74 20.03 43.95
C GLY A 466 -12.47 21.43 43.35
N LEU A 467 -11.54 21.52 42.40
CA LEU A 467 -11.07 22.80 41.82
C LEU A 467 -11.89 23.26 40.61
N VAL A 468 -12.66 22.37 39.97
CA VAL A 468 -13.62 22.72 38.91
C VAL A 468 -14.98 22.03 39.07
N ASP A 469 -16.02 22.67 38.53
CA ASP A 469 -17.40 22.18 38.45
C ASP A 469 -17.57 21.07 37.41
N GLU A 470 -18.80 20.56 37.28
CA GLU A 470 -19.12 19.52 36.29
C GLU A 470 -18.91 19.95 34.82
N ASN A 471 -18.76 21.25 34.56
CA ASN A 471 -18.47 21.82 33.24
C ASN A 471 -16.98 22.16 33.02
N GLY A 472 -16.11 21.95 34.02
CA GLY A 472 -14.69 22.34 33.97
C GLY A 472 -14.42 23.82 34.26
N ARG A 473 -15.40 24.59 34.78
CA ARG A 473 -15.21 25.96 35.27
C ARG A 473 -14.74 25.92 36.73
N THR A 474 -13.88 26.83 37.15
CA THR A 474 -13.34 26.87 38.52
C THR A 474 -14.46 26.93 39.58
N THR A 475 -14.50 25.96 40.49
CA THR A 475 -15.31 26.02 41.71
C THR A 475 -14.61 26.86 42.77
N SER A 476 -15.40 27.44 43.68
CA SER A 476 -14.93 28.33 44.74
C SER A 476 -14.14 27.60 45.84
N ALA A 477 -12.93 27.15 45.51
CA ALA A 477 -11.94 26.75 46.49
C ALA A 477 -11.57 27.95 47.38
N VAL A 478 -11.33 27.70 48.66
CA VAL A 478 -10.78 28.73 49.56
C VAL A 478 -9.31 28.89 49.23
N VAL A 479 -9.01 29.86 48.37
CA VAL A 479 -7.65 30.32 48.11
C VAL A 479 -7.24 31.38 49.12
N TYR A 480 -5.95 31.47 49.39
CA TYR A 480 -5.37 32.67 49.99
C TYR A 480 -5.54 33.87 49.06
N ASP A 481 -5.61 35.07 49.63
CA ASP A 481 -5.70 36.29 48.85
C ASP A 481 -4.42 36.49 48.01
N HIS A 482 -4.50 37.27 46.94
CA HIS A 482 -3.38 37.53 46.05
C HIS A 482 -3.01 39.01 46.01
N ALA A 483 -1.75 39.31 46.33
CA ALA A 483 -1.07 40.46 45.76
C ALA A 483 -0.77 40.18 44.27
N THR A 484 -0.51 41.22 43.47
CA THR A 484 -0.55 41.16 41.99
C THR A 484 0.26 40.03 41.34
N ASP A 485 1.33 39.57 41.99
CA ASP A 485 2.18 38.46 41.51
C ASP A 485 2.48 37.40 42.59
N ARG A 486 1.77 37.40 43.74
CA ARG A 486 2.05 36.45 44.84
C ARG A 486 0.84 36.11 45.71
N VAL A 487 0.73 34.82 46.05
CA VAL A 487 -0.12 34.31 47.13
C VAL A 487 0.24 35.00 48.46
N ASP A 488 -0.72 35.66 49.09
CA ASP A 488 -0.59 36.22 50.44
C ASP A 488 -1.12 35.24 51.48
N TYR A 489 -0.22 34.40 52.00
CA TYR A 489 -0.51 33.44 53.06
C TYR A 489 -0.97 34.06 54.39
N ALA A 490 -0.96 35.40 54.52
CA ALA A 490 -1.50 36.10 55.70
C ALA A 490 -3.00 36.44 55.61
N SER A 491 -3.66 36.30 54.45
CA SER A 491 -5.06 36.70 54.25
C SER A 491 -5.89 35.70 53.44
N VAL A 492 -7.19 35.61 53.77
CA VAL A 492 -8.19 34.76 53.12
C VAL A 492 -9.54 35.49 53.11
N THR A 493 -9.96 36.02 51.97
CA THR A 493 -11.23 36.73 51.82
C THR A 493 -12.38 35.76 51.56
N LEU A 494 -13.04 35.32 52.63
CA LEU A 494 -14.22 34.44 52.53
C LEU A 494 -15.40 35.16 51.83
N GLY A 495 -16.16 34.39 51.04
CA GLY A 495 -17.36 34.89 50.37
C GLY A 495 -17.13 35.96 49.30
N GLN A 496 -15.92 36.06 48.73
CA GLN A 496 -15.54 37.09 47.74
C GLN A 496 -15.78 38.54 48.21
N GLY A 497 -15.75 38.77 49.54
CA GLY A 497 -16.02 40.09 50.13
C GLY A 497 -17.49 40.56 50.05
N VAL A 498 -18.42 39.68 49.69
CA VAL A 498 -19.85 40.02 49.57
C VAL A 498 -20.49 40.22 50.96
N ALA A 499 -21.31 41.26 51.09
CA ALA A 499 -22.02 41.58 52.31
C ALA A 499 -22.97 40.43 52.73
N GLY A 500 -22.78 39.92 53.94
CA GLY A 500 -23.45 38.73 54.48
C GLY A 500 -22.48 37.81 55.23
N GLY A 501 -21.20 37.81 54.83
CA GLY A 501 -20.14 37.04 55.49
C GLY A 501 -20.18 35.54 55.19
N THR A 502 -19.49 34.74 56.00
CA THR A 502 -19.45 33.28 55.88
C THR A 502 -19.45 32.66 57.28
N VAL A 503 -20.33 31.69 57.52
CA VAL A 503 -20.44 31.02 58.82
C VAL A 503 -19.46 29.85 58.89
N LEU A 504 -18.54 29.91 59.85
CA LEU A 504 -17.58 28.84 60.13
C LEU A 504 -18.17 27.87 61.15
N HIS A 505 -18.57 26.68 60.68
CA HIS A 505 -19.08 25.59 61.52
C HIS A 505 -17.96 24.65 61.98
N ASN A 506 -18.20 23.93 63.09
CA ASN A 506 -17.27 22.93 63.66
C ASN A 506 -15.88 23.47 64.06
N LEU A 507 -15.79 24.74 64.45
CA LEU A 507 -14.58 25.33 65.01
C LEU A 507 -14.34 24.81 66.44
N ALA A 508 -13.29 24.00 66.62
CA ALA A 508 -12.82 23.54 67.93
C ALA A 508 -12.36 24.71 68.82
N ASN A 509 -12.16 24.46 70.11
CA ASN A 509 -11.64 25.49 71.02
C ASN A 509 -10.21 25.87 70.63
N GLY A 510 -9.93 27.16 70.43
CA GLY A 510 -8.58 27.66 70.21
C GLY A 510 -7.70 27.47 71.44
N VAL A 511 -6.44 27.07 71.22
CA VAL A 511 -5.44 26.75 72.27
C VAL A 511 -4.21 27.63 72.17
N LEU A 512 -3.79 28.00 70.95
CA LEU A 512 -2.72 28.96 70.70
C LEU A 512 -3.29 30.39 70.62
N ALA A 513 -2.46 31.39 70.89
CA ALA A 513 -2.85 32.80 70.86
C ALA A 513 -3.24 33.34 69.47
N SER A 514 -3.00 32.56 68.42
CA SER A 514 -3.37 32.83 67.03
C SER A 514 -4.61 32.07 66.55
N ASP A 515 -5.18 31.19 67.38
CA ASP A 515 -6.33 30.37 66.98
C ASP A 515 -7.63 31.18 66.98
N ALA A 516 -8.54 30.85 66.08
CA ALA A 516 -9.88 31.45 66.09
C ALA A 516 -10.69 30.96 67.31
N VAL A 517 -11.24 31.90 68.06
CA VAL A 517 -12.04 31.63 69.27
C VAL A 517 -13.46 31.25 68.88
N ASN A 518 -14.00 30.17 69.45
CA ASN A 518 -15.39 29.75 69.19
C ASN A 518 -16.41 30.34 70.18
N LEU A 519 -17.70 30.20 69.86
CA LEU A 519 -18.79 30.76 70.67
C LEU A 519 -18.89 30.12 72.07
N GLY A 520 -18.41 28.88 72.25
CA GLY A 520 -18.34 28.23 73.57
C GLY A 520 -17.38 28.98 74.50
N GLN A 521 -16.15 29.21 74.04
CA GLN A 521 -15.12 29.94 74.78
C GLN A 521 -15.56 31.38 75.14
N LEU A 522 -16.31 32.05 74.25
CA LEU A 522 -16.88 33.37 74.53
C LEU A 522 -17.95 33.30 75.63
N ASN A 523 -18.84 32.31 75.59
CA ASN A 523 -19.88 32.12 76.60
C ASN A 523 -19.28 31.78 77.98
N ASP A 524 -18.20 31.00 78.05
CA ASP A 524 -17.50 30.68 79.29
C ASP A 524 -16.98 31.94 80.00
N VAL A 525 -16.39 32.89 79.25
CA VAL A 525 -15.94 34.18 79.79
C VAL A 525 -17.11 35.03 80.31
N VAL A 526 -18.21 35.10 79.56
CA VAL A 526 -19.42 35.84 79.97
C VAL A 526 -20.01 35.27 81.26
N ASN A 527 -20.06 33.94 81.39
CA ASN A 527 -20.60 33.26 82.56
C ASN A 527 -19.80 33.52 83.85
N GLN A 528 -18.48 33.73 83.77
CA GLN A 528 -17.65 34.06 84.92
C GLN A 528 -17.94 35.46 85.49
N ILE A 529 -18.24 36.44 84.63
CA ILE A 529 -18.48 37.83 85.04
C ILE A 529 -19.83 37.97 85.78
N VAL A 530 -20.85 37.19 85.36
CA VAL A 530 -22.18 37.22 85.98
C VAL A 530 -22.22 36.48 87.33
N ASN A 531 -21.40 35.44 87.53
CA ASN A 531 -21.51 34.52 88.66
C ASN A 531 -20.41 34.69 89.73
N VAL A 532 -20.31 35.88 90.31
CA VAL A 532 -19.55 36.11 91.58
C VAL A 532 -20.27 35.46 92.80
N GLN A 533 -21.40 34.77 92.57
CA GLN A 533 -22.42 34.50 93.58
C GLN A 533 -22.46 33.05 94.11
N THR A 534 -21.56 32.16 93.70
CA THR A 534 -21.54 30.75 94.13
C THR A 534 -20.13 30.20 94.35
N GLN A 535 -19.96 29.44 95.45
CA GLN A 535 -18.79 28.62 95.78
C GLN A 535 -17.43 29.36 95.94
N GLY A 536 -17.22 29.99 97.10
CA GLY A 536 -15.88 30.18 97.68
C GLY A 536 -15.04 31.36 97.18
N ALA A 537 -15.42 32.04 96.11
CA ALA A 537 -14.76 33.28 95.68
C ALA A 537 -15.07 34.43 96.66
N THR A 538 -14.14 34.74 97.57
CA THR A 538 -14.31 35.84 98.53
C THR A 538 -14.24 37.19 97.82
N ASN A 539 -15.30 38.00 97.93
CA ASN A 539 -15.15 39.45 97.78
C ASN A 539 -14.19 39.93 98.89
N PRO A 540 -13.05 40.57 98.56
CA PRO A 540 -12.02 40.89 99.55
C PRO A 540 -12.44 41.97 100.56
N PHE A 541 -13.59 42.63 100.37
CA PHE A 541 -14.09 43.70 101.25
C PHE A 541 -15.30 43.28 102.11
N VAL A 542 -16.08 42.27 101.71
CA VAL A 542 -17.25 41.77 102.47
C VAL A 542 -17.36 40.26 102.32
N SER A 543 -17.39 39.55 103.45
CA SER A 543 -17.65 38.10 103.49
C SER A 543 -18.91 37.82 104.31
N VAL A 544 -19.86 37.10 103.71
CA VAL A 544 -21.10 36.62 104.34
C VAL A 544 -21.34 35.17 103.93
N ASN A 545 -21.93 34.38 104.83
CA ASN A 545 -22.27 32.98 104.59
C ASN A 545 -23.79 32.81 104.66
N GLY A 546 -24.39 32.22 103.62
CA GLY A 546 -25.83 32.03 103.45
C GLY A 546 -26.18 31.73 101.98
N ASP A 547 -27.39 31.21 101.73
CA ASP A 547 -27.87 30.97 100.36
C ASP A 547 -28.44 32.24 99.75
N ALA A 548 -27.77 32.78 98.73
CA ALA A 548 -28.19 33.97 98.00
C ALA A 548 -29.57 33.86 97.32
N LYS A 549 -30.14 32.66 97.17
CA LYS A 549 -31.50 32.45 96.61
C LYS A 549 -32.63 32.46 97.64
N THR A 550 -32.33 32.21 98.91
CA THR A 550 -33.36 32.07 99.97
C THR A 550 -33.13 32.98 101.18
N GLU A 551 -31.92 33.50 101.37
CA GLU A 551 -31.51 34.30 102.53
C GLU A 551 -30.99 35.70 102.13
N GLY A 552 -31.66 36.35 101.18
CA GLY A 552 -31.26 37.67 100.69
C GLY A 552 -31.32 38.78 101.75
N ALA A 553 -30.26 39.60 101.83
CA ALA A 553 -30.24 40.80 102.66
C ALA A 553 -31.09 41.91 102.01
N ALA A 554 -31.93 42.58 102.79
CA ALA A 554 -32.86 43.60 102.35
C ALA A 554 -32.59 44.93 103.07
N ALA A 555 -32.09 45.93 102.34
CA ALA A 555 -31.99 47.32 102.80
C ALA A 555 -33.05 48.16 102.08
N THR A 556 -34.27 48.21 102.62
CA THR A 556 -35.41 48.89 101.96
C THR A 556 -35.66 50.31 102.47
N GLY A 557 -35.06 50.69 103.61
CA GLY A 557 -35.13 52.06 104.12
C GLY A 557 -34.17 53.00 103.38
N THR A 558 -34.47 54.29 103.36
CA THR A 558 -33.65 55.30 102.68
C THR A 558 -32.30 55.42 103.39
N HIS A 559 -31.18 55.18 102.68
CA HIS A 559 -29.83 55.05 103.25
C HIS A 559 -29.67 53.90 104.28
N ALA A 560 -30.53 52.88 104.26
CA ALA A 560 -30.38 51.72 105.12
C ALA A 560 -29.19 50.83 104.70
N THR A 561 -28.65 50.05 105.66
CA THR A 561 -27.56 49.09 105.45
C THR A 561 -27.94 47.73 106.03
N ALA A 562 -27.97 46.68 105.20
CA ALA A 562 -28.25 45.31 105.61
C ALA A 562 -27.10 44.39 105.19
N VAL A 563 -26.50 43.68 106.16
CA VAL A 563 -25.35 42.79 105.93
C VAL A 563 -25.50 41.48 106.72
N GLY A 564 -25.66 40.38 105.98
CA GLY A 564 -25.84 39.03 106.52
C GLY A 564 -27.05 38.31 105.93
N ALA A 565 -27.07 36.98 106.03
CA ALA A 565 -28.18 36.13 105.57
C ALA A 565 -29.53 36.60 106.17
N SER A 566 -30.49 36.97 105.33
CA SER A 566 -31.81 37.53 105.73
C SER A 566 -31.75 38.79 106.62
N ALA A 567 -30.63 39.54 106.62
CA ALA A 567 -30.55 40.81 107.34
C ALA A 567 -31.53 41.83 106.73
N THR A 568 -32.30 42.52 107.56
CA THR A 568 -33.45 43.34 107.15
C THR A 568 -33.36 44.73 107.77
N ALA A 569 -32.97 45.73 106.98
CA ALA A 569 -32.89 47.14 107.38
C ALA A 569 -33.95 47.96 106.63
N ASN A 570 -35.12 48.10 107.24
CA ASN A 570 -36.32 48.64 106.59
C ASN A 570 -36.69 50.04 107.09
N GLY A 571 -36.12 50.52 108.21
CA GLY A 571 -36.24 51.90 108.63
C GLY A 571 -35.26 52.82 107.88
N ASP A 572 -35.61 54.09 107.69
CA ASP A 572 -34.69 55.08 107.12
C ASP A 572 -33.43 55.22 107.99
N GLN A 573 -32.25 55.21 107.35
CA GLN A 573 -30.92 55.18 107.99
C GLN A 573 -30.72 54.01 108.98
N ALA A 574 -31.51 52.94 108.87
CA ALA A 574 -31.38 51.78 109.75
C ALA A 574 -30.19 50.89 109.37
N THR A 575 -29.57 50.25 110.35
CA THR A 575 -28.44 49.32 110.15
C THR A 575 -28.76 47.96 110.75
N ALA A 576 -28.77 46.91 109.92
CA ALA A 576 -28.94 45.52 110.32
C ALA A 576 -27.68 44.70 109.96
N LEU A 577 -26.96 44.21 110.98
CA LEU A 577 -25.71 43.49 110.83
C LEU A 577 -25.76 42.14 111.55
N GLY A 578 -25.79 41.05 110.78
CA GLY A 578 -25.88 39.68 111.27
C GLY A 578 -27.06 38.91 110.67
N ALA A 579 -26.98 37.57 110.71
CA ALA A 579 -28.01 36.73 110.12
C ALA A 579 -29.38 36.94 110.79
N ASN A 580 -30.43 37.23 110.01
CA ASN A 580 -31.77 37.59 110.48
C ASN A 580 -31.79 38.80 111.46
N ALA A 581 -30.80 39.69 111.42
CA ALA A 581 -30.88 40.97 112.14
C ALA A 581 -31.96 41.86 111.51
N GLN A 582 -32.78 42.52 112.33
CA GLN A 582 -33.90 43.35 111.90
C GLN A 582 -33.80 44.76 112.50
N ALA A 583 -33.67 45.78 111.65
CA ALA A 583 -33.70 47.18 112.03
C ALA A 583 -34.86 47.88 111.29
N SER A 584 -36.00 48.00 111.96
CA SER A 584 -37.26 48.51 111.36
C SER A 584 -37.59 49.95 111.76
N GLY A 585 -37.03 50.44 112.87
CA GLY A 585 -37.24 51.81 113.30
C GLY A 585 -36.41 52.81 112.48
N LEU A 586 -36.90 54.05 112.35
CA LEU A 586 -36.08 55.19 111.92
C LEU A 586 -34.79 55.22 112.75
N THR A 587 -33.63 55.37 112.09
CA THR A 587 -32.28 55.40 112.69
C THR A 587 -31.97 54.21 113.63
N ALA A 588 -32.67 53.09 113.50
CA ALA A 588 -32.50 51.93 114.36
C ALA A 588 -31.23 51.11 114.00
N THR A 589 -30.58 50.55 115.01
CA THR A 589 -29.35 49.75 114.84
C THR A 589 -29.53 48.38 115.48
N ALA A 590 -29.44 47.31 114.69
CA ALA A 590 -29.50 45.92 115.13
C ALA A 590 -28.21 45.19 114.75
N VAL A 591 -27.43 44.78 115.75
CA VAL A 591 -26.12 44.15 115.58
C VAL A 591 -26.06 42.82 116.34
N GLY A 592 -25.92 41.73 115.59
CA GLY A 592 -25.96 40.36 116.08
C GLY A 592 -27.05 39.54 115.39
N ALA A 593 -26.84 38.23 115.28
CA ALA A 593 -27.84 37.35 114.67
C ALA A 593 -29.18 37.42 115.43
N GLN A 594 -30.30 37.58 114.72
CA GLN A 594 -31.64 37.77 115.30
C GLN A 594 -31.77 38.98 116.25
N ALA A 595 -30.86 39.98 116.19
CA ALA A 595 -31.05 41.24 116.91
C ALA A 595 -32.20 42.04 116.28
N VAL A 596 -33.06 42.67 117.09
CA VAL A 596 -34.26 43.39 116.64
C VAL A 596 -34.30 44.80 117.21
N ALA A 597 -34.22 45.81 116.36
CA ALA A 597 -34.35 47.22 116.72
C ALA A 597 -35.56 47.84 115.97
N ASN A 598 -36.70 47.86 116.65
CA ASN A 598 -37.99 48.27 116.06
C ASN A 598 -38.49 49.63 116.55
N GLY A 599 -37.98 50.15 117.68
CA GLY A 599 -38.23 51.53 118.09
C GLY A 599 -37.43 52.54 117.26
N ALA A 600 -37.94 53.77 117.11
CA ALA A 600 -37.18 54.87 116.49
C ALA A 600 -35.98 55.26 117.38
N ASN A 601 -34.80 55.41 116.78
CA ASN A 601 -33.51 55.54 117.47
C ASN A 601 -33.17 54.37 118.42
N ALA A 602 -33.80 53.19 118.26
CA ALA A 602 -33.53 52.04 119.12
C ALA A 602 -32.22 51.32 118.73
N SER A 603 -31.53 50.74 119.70
CA SER A 603 -30.25 50.05 119.51
C SER A 603 -30.25 48.68 120.17
N ALA A 604 -30.14 47.61 119.38
CA ALA A 604 -30.07 46.22 119.82
C ALA A 604 -28.67 45.65 119.55
N PHE A 605 -27.87 45.46 120.60
CA PHE A 605 -26.49 45.00 120.52
C PHE A 605 -26.32 43.63 121.20
N GLY A 606 -26.28 42.57 120.38
CA GLY A 606 -26.11 41.18 120.80
C GLY A 606 -27.13 40.25 120.14
N ALA A 607 -26.77 38.97 119.97
CA ALA A 607 -27.66 38.00 119.33
C ALA A 607 -29.00 37.86 120.09
N GLY A 608 -30.12 37.90 119.38
CA GLY A 608 -31.47 37.87 119.97
C GLY A 608 -31.82 39.04 120.89
N SER A 609 -31.04 40.13 120.92
CA SER A 609 -31.37 41.34 121.69
C SER A 609 -32.52 42.11 121.03
N GLN A 610 -33.39 42.74 121.83
CA GLN A 610 -34.64 43.35 121.36
C GLN A 610 -34.83 44.75 121.94
N ALA A 611 -34.61 45.78 121.13
CA ALA A 611 -34.87 47.18 121.45
C ALA A 611 -36.16 47.63 120.74
N VAL A 612 -37.29 47.50 121.43
CA VAL A 612 -38.64 47.64 120.85
C VAL A 612 -39.29 48.99 121.14
N ALA A 613 -38.76 49.75 122.10
CA ALA A 613 -39.23 51.09 122.43
C ALA A 613 -38.32 52.20 121.87
N ASN A 614 -38.87 53.39 121.67
CA ASN A 614 -38.14 54.54 121.09
C ASN A 614 -37.00 55.00 122.01
N GLY A 615 -35.82 55.24 121.43
CA GLY A 615 -34.60 55.62 122.17
C GLY A 615 -34.11 54.57 123.17
N ALA A 616 -34.58 53.32 123.08
CA ALA A 616 -34.20 52.25 123.99
C ALA A 616 -32.94 51.51 123.52
N VAL A 617 -32.10 51.06 124.45
CA VAL A 617 -30.88 50.32 124.16
C VAL A 617 -30.93 48.95 124.83
N ALA A 618 -31.02 47.87 124.03
CA ALA A 618 -30.90 46.50 124.50
C ALA A 618 -29.44 46.06 124.35
N LEU A 619 -28.72 45.97 125.47
CA LEU A 619 -27.29 45.69 125.51
C LEU A 619 -27.03 44.26 126.03
N GLY A 620 -26.38 43.43 125.22
CA GLY A 620 -26.12 42.02 125.49
C GLY A 620 -27.12 41.07 124.83
N ALA A 621 -26.68 39.85 124.53
CA ALA A 621 -27.51 38.84 123.87
C ALA A 621 -28.79 38.53 124.67
N GLY A 622 -29.94 38.45 123.99
CA GLY A 622 -31.24 38.20 124.63
C GLY A 622 -31.74 39.28 125.60
N SER A 623 -31.10 40.45 125.68
CA SER A 623 -31.60 41.59 126.44
C SER A 623 -32.85 42.19 125.79
N ILE A 624 -33.78 42.69 126.59
CA ILE A 624 -35.03 43.30 126.14
C ILE A 624 -35.12 44.72 126.70
N ALA A 625 -35.27 45.70 125.82
CA ALA A 625 -35.50 47.10 126.15
C ALA A 625 -36.88 47.54 125.63
N ASP A 626 -37.87 47.40 126.50
CA ASP A 626 -39.30 47.64 126.29
C ASP A 626 -39.77 49.02 126.78
N ARG A 627 -38.91 49.74 127.49
CA ARG A 627 -39.15 51.10 128.00
C ARG A 627 -38.41 52.14 127.17
N ALA A 628 -39.12 53.19 126.77
CA ALA A 628 -38.52 54.29 126.01
C ALA A 628 -37.43 55.02 126.81
N ASN A 629 -36.38 55.47 126.11
CA ASN A 629 -35.20 56.15 126.69
C ASN A 629 -34.50 55.37 127.82
N ALA A 630 -34.57 54.03 127.81
CA ALA A 630 -33.93 53.18 128.83
C ALA A 630 -32.83 52.30 128.22
N VAL A 631 -31.74 52.11 128.97
CA VAL A 631 -30.73 51.08 128.70
C VAL A 631 -31.10 49.83 129.50
N SER A 632 -31.30 48.71 128.82
CA SER A 632 -31.53 47.40 129.44
C SER A 632 -30.36 46.48 129.17
N VAL A 633 -29.73 45.99 130.25
CA VAL A 633 -28.60 45.05 130.21
C VAL A 633 -29.03 43.58 130.33
N GLY A 634 -30.34 43.30 130.31
CA GLY A 634 -30.89 41.96 130.51
C GLY A 634 -32.37 41.88 130.17
N ARG A 635 -33.10 40.99 130.85
CA ARG A 635 -34.56 40.85 130.78
C ARG A 635 -35.12 40.44 132.14
N ALA A 636 -36.44 40.48 132.33
CA ALA A 636 -37.06 39.96 133.54
C ALA A 636 -36.74 38.46 133.73
N GLY A 637 -36.26 38.07 134.92
CA GLY A 637 -35.77 36.71 135.21
C GLY A 637 -34.49 36.35 134.44
N GLY A 638 -33.74 37.37 134.02
CA GLY A 638 -32.50 37.30 133.24
C GLY A 638 -31.68 38.58 133.40
N GLU A 639 -31.70 39.13 134.61
CA GLU A 639 -31.00 40.34 135.01
C GLU A 639 -29.48 40.12 135.01
N ARG A 640 -28.72 41.16 134.63
CA ARG A 640 -27.24 41.12 134.66
C ARG A 640 -26.68 42.06 135.70
N GLN A 641 -25.63 41.62 136.38
CA GLN A 641 -24.83 42.48 137.25
C GLN A 641 -24.08 43.52 136.41
N ILE A 642 -24.18 44.79 136.80
CA ILE A 642 -23.35 45.87 136.24
C ILE A 642 -22.11 45.98 137.14
N ALA A 643 -21.01 45.35 136.71
CA ALA A 643 -19.74 45.35 137.42
C ALA A 643 -18.89 46.59 137.10
N ASN A 644 -17.84 46.82 137.89
CA ASN A 644 -16.85 47.90 137.70
C ASN A 644 -17.43 49.34 137.73
N VAL A 645 -18.60 49.52 138.37
CA VAL A 645 -19.20 50.85 138.58
C VAL A 645 -18.34 51.64 139.57
N ALA A 646 -17.68 52.69 139.07
CA ALA A 646 -16.96 53.66 139.89
C ALA A 646 -17.94 54.43 140.83
N PRO A 647 -17.47 55.01 141.95
CA PRO A 647 -18.34 55.78 142.84
C PRO A 647 -19.05 56.92 142.12
N GLY A 648 -20.38 56.98 142.21
CA GLY A 648 -21.17 58.08 141.64
C GLY A 648 -20.84 59.42 142.30
N THR A 649 -20.69 60.46 141.48
CA THR A 649 -20.29 61.82 141.88
C THR A 649 -21.37 62.87 141.65
N ARG A 650 -22.37 62.56 140.80
CA ARG A 650 -23.54 63.38 140.49
C ARG A 650 -24.80 62.63 140.88
N GLY A 651 -25.90 63.36 141.14
CA GLY A 651 -27.19 62.78 141.55
C GLY A 651 -27.91 61.89 140.52
N THR A 652 -27.31 61.70 139.33
CA THR A 652 -27.79 60.81 138.25
C THR A 652 -26.86 59.63 137.99
N ASP A 653 -25.73 59.54 138.71
CA ASP A 653 -24.76 58.45 138.55
C ASP A 653 -25.25 57.19 139.29
N ALA A 654 -24.83 56.01 138.83
CA ALA A 654 -25.14 54.77 139.52
C ALA A 654 -24.34 54.67 140.84
N VAL A 655 -25.05 54.55 141.96
CA VAL A 655 -24.43 54.33 143.28
C VAL A 655 -23.88 52.90 143.35
N ASN A 656 -22.60 52.74 143.69
CA ASN A 656 -21.98 51.41 143.81
C ASN A 656 -22.12 50.83 145.23
N LEU A 657 -21.89 49.53 145.37
CA LEU A 657 -22.06 48.82 146.65
C LEU A 657 -21.16 49.38 147.77
N ASN A 658 -19.98 49.90 147.45
CA ASN A 658 -19.09 50.49 148.46
C ASN A 658 -19.64 51.81 149.02
N GLN A 659 -20.29 52.63 148.18
CA GLN A 659 -20.99 53.84 148.64
C GLN A 659 -22.20 53.50 149.51
N LEU A 660 -22.97 52.47 149.15
CA LEU A 660 -24.10 52.00 149.94
C LEU A 660 -23.64 51.46 151.30
N ASN A 661 -22.61 50.60 151.31
CA ASN A 661 -22.05 50.05 152.55
C ASN A 661 -21.51 51.15 153.47
N ALA A 662 -20.78 52.14 152.94
CA ALA A 662 -20.28 53.27 153.74
C ALA A 662 -21.42 54.08 154.42
N ALA A 663 -22.56 54.25 153.75
CA ALA A 663 -23.74 54.89 154.34
C ALA A 663 -24.43 54.02 155.41
N ILE A 664 -24.45 52.69 155.21
CA ILE A 664 -24.97 51.72 156.17
C ILE A 664 -24.07 51.64 157.41
N ASP A 665 -22.75 51.58 157.25
CA ASP A 665 -21.78 51.49 158.35
C ASP A 665 -21.80 52.76 159.23
N GLN A 666 -21.90 53.95 158.62
CA GLN A 666 -22.14 55.21 159.35
C GLN A 666 -23.44 55.17 160.19
N THR A 667 -24.46 54.47 159.71
CA THR A 667 -25.73 54.27 160.43
C THR A 667 -25.58 53.25 161.57
N HIS A 668 -24.88 52.13 161.34
CA HIS A 668 -24.57 51.14 162.37
C HIS A 668 -23.72 51.71 163.51
N GLN A 669 -22.70 52.52 163.20
CA GLN A 669 -21.86 53.21 164.17
C GLN A 669 -22.72 54.07 165.12
N SER A 670 -23.62 54.87 164.52
CA SER A 670 -24.55 55.75 165.25
C SER A 670 -25.50 54.98 166.18
N LEU A 671 -25.94 53.78 165.79
CA LEU A 671 -26.78 52.91 166.63
C LEU A 671 -25.99 52.26 167.77
N HIS A 672 -24.74 51.85 167.53
CA HIS A 672 -23.90 51.22 168.55
C HIS A 672 -23.49 52.20 169.66
N ASP A 673 -23.25 53.46 169.31
CA ASP A 673 -22.95 54.52 170.28
C ASP A 673 -24.19 54.86 171.13
N LEU A 674 -25.38 54.89 170.52
CA LEU A 674 -26.67 55.06 171.22
C LEU A 674 -26.93 53.95 172.24
N ASP A 675 -26.80 52.69 171.82
CA ASP A 675 -26.95 51.48 172.67
C ASP A 675 -25.93 51.49 173.83
N THR A 676 -24.66 51.82 173.54
CA THR A 676 -23.61 51.90 174.55
C THR A 676 -23.83 53.04 175.55
N SER A 677 -24.30 54.21 175.11
CA SER A 677 -24.70 55.32 175.97
C SER A 677 -25.86 54.91 176.90
N THR A 678 -26.89 54.27 176.33
CA THR A 678 -28.08 53.81 177.05
C THR A 678 -27.73 52.78 178.13
N ARG A 679 -26.89 51.78 177.83
CA ARG A 679 -26.40 50.80 178.82
C ARG A 679 -25.71 51.44 180.01
N LYS A 680 -24.83 52.43 179.77
CA LYS A 680 -24.08 53.13 180.83
C LYS A 680 -25.02 53.89 181.77
N GLY A 681 -26.06 54.55 181.24
CA GLY A 681 -27.09 55.21 182.05
C GLY A 681 -27.85 54.23 182.97
N ILE A 682 -28.23 53.05 182.45
CA ILE A 682 -28.92 52.02 183.24
C ILE A 682 -28.00 51.46 184.34
N ALA A 683 -26.72 51.24 184.05
CA ALA A 683 -25.73 50.81 185.06
C ALA A 683 -25.64 51.84 186.21
N ALA A 684 -25.48 53.13 185.87
CA ALA A 684 -25.39 54.21 186.86
C ALA A 684 -26.66 54.33 187.72
N ALA A 685 -27.85 54.27 187.11
CA ALA A 685 -29.11 54.29 187.85
C ALA A 685 -29.24 53.09 188.81
N SER A 686 -28.75 51.92 188.40
CA SER A 686 -28.84 50.68 189.20
C SER A 686 -27.87 50.65 190.39
N ALA A 687 -26.71 51.32 190.27
CA ALA A 687 -25.75 51.42 191.37
C ALA A 687 -26.20 52.40 192.48
N LEU A 688 -27.17 53.27 192.18
CA LEU A 688 -27.59 54.37 193.05
C LEU A 688 -28.65 53.96 194.08
N GLN A 689 -28.32 52.96 194.91
CA GLN A 689 -29.10 52.61 196.08
C GLN A 689 -28.76 53.53 197.27
N ILE A 690 -29.73 53.81 198.14
CA ILE A 690 -29.48 54.52 199.40
C ILE A 690 -30.16 53.74 200.53
N VAL A 691 -29.36 53.29 201.50
CA VAL A 691 -29.82 52.49 202.64
C VAL A 691 -30.20 53.44 203.78
N THR A 692 -31.46 53.41 204.22
CA THR A 692 -31.94 54.20 205.37
C THR A 692 -31.63 53.50 206.70
N PRO A 693 -31.30 54.23 207.79
CA PRO A 693 -31.15 53.62 209.12
C PRO A 693 -32.52 53.19 209.67
N TYR A 694 -32.55 52.23 210.61
CA TYR A 694 -33.78 51.86 211.35
C TYR A 694 -33.91 52.53 212.73
N LEU A 695 -32.86 53.25 213.17
CA LEU A 695 -32.81 53.94 214.47
C LEU A 695 -32.81 55.47 214.28
N PRO A 696 -33.59 56.24 215.08
CA PRO A 696 -33.53 57.70 215.13
C PRO A 696 -32.11 58.23 215.40
N GLY A 697 -31.81 59.42 214.89
CA GLY A 697 -30.53 60.11 215.10
C GLY A 697 -29.28 59.43 214.54
N ARG A 698 -29.42 58.32 213.79
CA ARG A 698 -28.30 57.64 213.11
C ARG A 698 -28.16 58.10 211.65
N THR A 699 -26.92 58.04 211.17
CA THR A 699 -26.55 58.23 209.76
C THR A 699 -26.07 56.89 209.20
N THR A 700 -26.45 56.58 207.97
CA THR A 700 -25.90 55.49 207.14
C THR A 700 -25.15 56.08 205.95
N LEU A 701 -24.04 55.44 205.61
CA LEU A 701 -23.31 55.63 204.36
C LEU A 701 -23.27 54.26 203.67
N ASN A 702 -23.56 54.22 202.37
CA ASN A 702 -23.48 52.99 201.58
C ASN A 702 -22.83 53.26 200.22
N ALA A 703 -22.09 52.27 199.72
CA ALA A 703 -21.63 52.22 198.35
C ALA A 703 -22.39 51.10 197.63
N GLY A 704 -22.86 51.38 196.42
CA GLY A 704 -23.48 50.42 195.52
C GLY A 704 -22.60 50.21 194.29
N ILE A 705 -22.48 48.97 193.83
CA ILE A 705 -21.86 48.63 192.55
C ILE A 705 -22.92 47.90 191.74
N ALA A 706 -23.15 48.32 190.49
CA ALA A 706 -24.04 47.62 189.58
C ALA A 706 -23.38 47.40 188.23
N GLY A 707 -23.46 46.16 187.74
CA GLY A 707 -23.18 45.82 186.35
C GLY A 707 -24.47 45.74 185.56
N TYR A 708 -24.57 46.44 184.43
CA TYR A 708 -25.63 46.25 183.45
C TYR A 708 -25.03 45.95 182.07
N ARG A 709 -25.20 44.69 181.61
CA ARG A 709 -24.80 44.20 180.27
C ARG A 709 -23.39 44.65 179.85
N GLY A 710 -22.40 44.40 180.72
CA GLY A 710 -20.98 44.70 180.48
C GLY A 710 -20.53 46.12 180.83
N GLN A 711 -21.43 47.04 181.20
CA GLN A 711 -21.08 48.34 181.77
C GLN A 711 -21.15 48.25 183.30
N ALA A 712 -20.14 48.78 184.00
CA ALA A 712 -20.07 48.78 185.46
C ALA A 712 -20.10 50.21 186.00
N ALA A 713 -20.95 50.43 186.99
CA ALA A 713 -21.10 51.72 187.66
C ALA A 713 -20.88 51.61 189.17
N LEU A 714 -20.33 52.68 189.73
CA LEU A 714 -20.15 52.89 191.17
C LEU A 714 -21.09 54.00 191.61
N GLY A 715 -21.80 53.77 192.71
CA GLY A 715 -22.71 54.73 193.34
C GLY A 715 -22.42 54.89 194.83
N PHE A 716 -22.61 56.09 195.34
CA PHE A 716 -22.49 56.42 196.76
C PHE A 716 -23.78 57.05 197.27
N GLY A 717 -24.26 56.58 198.41
CA GLY A 717 -25.47 57.05 199.08
C GLY A 717 -25.21 57.42 200.54
N VAL A 718 -25.92 58.43 201.02
CA VAL A 718 -25.96 58.85 202.43
C VAL A 718 -27.41 59.03 202.86
N SER A 719 -27.75 58.60 204.08
CA SER A 719 -29.06 58.84 204.69
C SER A 719 -28.95 59.12 206.19
N ARG A 720 -29.82 59.98 206.72
CA ARG A 720 -29.93 60.28 208.16
C ARG A 720 -31.38 60.50 208.57
N TRP A 721 -31.77 59.92 209.71
CA TRP A 721 -32.99 60.32 210.42
C TRP A 721 -32.73 61.50 211.36
N ASN A 722 -33.70 62.40 211.50
CA ASN A 722 -33.74 63.32 212.63
C ASN A 722 -33.88 62.55 213.96
N ASP A 723 -33.59 63.21 215.08
CA ASP A 723 -33.45 62.54 216.37
C ASP A 723 -34.82 62.11 216.98
N LYS A 724 -35.94 62.54 216.37
CA LYS A 724 -37.30 62.08 216.66
C LYS A 724 -37.79 60.93 215.75
N GLY A 725 -37.03 60.54 214.72
CA GLY A 725 -37.42 59.48 213.78
C GLY A 725 -38.55 59.85 212.80
N THR A 726 -38.89 61.13 212.66
CA THR A 726 -40.03 61.59 211.84
C THR A 726 -39.64 62.02 210.42
N ILE A 727 -38.38 62.39 210.19
CA ILE A 727 -37.88 62.84 208.87
C ILE A 727 -36.56 62.16 208.53
N ASN A 728 -36.48 61.58 207.33
CA ASN A 728 -35.27 61.03 206.72
C ASN A 728 -34.80 61.91 205.56
N PHE A 729 -33.52 62.29 205.56
CA PHE A 729 -32.87 62.91 204.41
C PHE A 729 -32.01 61.86 203.70
N ASN A 730 -32.05 61.80 202.37
CA ASN A 730 -31.20 60.93 201.56
C ASN A 730 -30.64 61.63 200.31
N ALA A 731 -29.40 61.31 199.95
CA ALA A 731 -28.75 61.82 198.74
C ALA A 731 -27.71 60.82 198.22
N GLY A 732 -27.38 60.91 196.93
CA GLY A 732 -26.33 60.12 196.31
C GLY A 732 -26.01 60.48 194.87
N VAL A 733 -24.91 59.91 194.37
CA VAL A 733 -24.42 60.05 192.99
C VAL A 733 -23.88 58.72 192.50
N ALA A 734 -24.05 58.40 191.22
CA ALA A 734 -23.49 57.23 190.58
C ALA A 734 -23.06 57.52 189.13
N SER A 735 -22.08 56.78 188.61
CA SER A 735 -21.62 56.93 187.23
C SER A 735 -21.03 55.63 186.68
N SER A 736 -21.20 55.41 185.37
CA SER A 736 -20.51 54.38 184.58
C SER A 736 -19.39 55.00 183.71
N GLY A 737 -18.98 56.23 184.01
CA GLY A 737 -17.95 57.01 183.28
C GLY A 737 -18.50 57.87 182.14
N SER A 738 -17.81 58.97 181.83
CA SER A 738 -18.25 59.99 180.86
C SER A 738 -19.66 60.54 181.21
N ASN A 739 -20.47 60.92 180.21
CA ASN A 739 -21.82 61.51 180.35
C ASN A 739 -22.90 60.59 181.01
N SER A 740 -22.52 59.48 181.64
CA SER A 740 -23.45 58.55 182.31
C SER A 740 -23.64 58.81 183.81
N THR A 741 -23.24 59.98 184.30
CA THR A 741 -23.37 60.36 185.72
C THR A 741 -24.80 60.75 186.07
N ILE A 742 -25.34 60.15 187.12
CA ILE A 742 -26.69 60.35 187.64
C ILE A 742 -26.62 60.79 189.10
N VAL A 743 -27.40 61.81 189.47
CA VAL A 743 -27.48 62.39 190.81
C VAL A 743 -28.91 62.26 191.34
N ARG A 744 -29.07 61.94 192.63
CA ARG A 744 -30.38 61.75 193.28
C ARG A 744 -30.39 62.35 194.68
N ALA A 745 -31.46 63.04 195.04
CA ALA A 745 -31.73 63.51 196.40
C ALA A 745 -33.21 63.29 196.73
N GLY A 746 -33.53 63.13 198.01
CA GLY A 746 -34.88 62.85 198.48
C GLY A 746 -35.07 63.08 199.98
N ILE A 747 -36.33 63.26 200.36
CA ILE A 747 -36.77 63.41 201.75
C ILE A 747 -37.94 62.45 201.97
N GLY A 748 -37.92 61.72 203.08
CA GLY A 748 -39.02 60.88 203.55
C GLY A 748 -39.57 61.40 204.89
N ILE A 749 -40.88 61.29 205.09
CA ILE A 749 -41.57 61.72 206.31
C ILE A 749 -42.44 60.56 206.79
N VAL A 750 -42.46 60.30 208.10
CA VAL A 750 -43.30 59.27 208.73
C VAL A 750 -44.43 59.95 209.49
N LEU A 751 -45.64 59.41 209.35
CA LEU A 751 -46.87 59.92 209.95
C LEU A 751 -47.51 58.79 210.78
N GLY A 752 -47.54 58.97 212.10
CA GLY A 752 -48.10 58.05 213.09
C GLY A 752 -48.10 58.73 214.47
N ASN A 753 -49.15 58.47 215.26
CA ASN A 753 -49.47 59.22 216.48
C ASN A 753 -48.44 59.10 217.61
#